data_AF-A0A9W8CK57-F1
#
_entry.id   AF-A0A9W8CK57-F1
#
_cell.length_a   1.000
_cell.length_b   1.000
_cell.length_c   1.000
_cell.angle_alpha   90.00
_cell.angle_beta   90.00
_cell.angle_gamma   90.00
#
_symmetry.space_group_name_H-M   'P 1'
#
loop_
_entity.id
_entity.type
_entity.pdbx_description
1 polymer ?
#
loop_
_entity_poly.entity_id
_entity_poly.type
_entity_poly.pdbx_seq_one_letter_code
_entity_poly.pdbx_strand_id
1 'polypeptide(L)'
;MKFGNYLAQQQKDFPESWGKHFVNYDVLKGFLKNLMVDTNVRLTTAFPPTHVFQFTPADPLEPTFDQLLSTRLTTVAQLTPKFIRLLDAEVQKFNNFFVAIKENTKKRVTAVLDQQQSQPEVKECEEALRDLLMLERFVFLNFTAVAKALKKHDKWSGLQVREPYLMRTSQMSFVQSTSLMRMKPDLMAKLTLALGAQGAPIESLDLPLDSGSVTHATAKLRDLAAGDASLIQLKKPEPASEGSASSGLGPLVELMHETQTVMISLRGPHGTDIIGAVLGCLKKHHCQIADFSLSRLHHDVTFGVLVYLQNRDVDLFGDLANAAQRWDGTLSFDVQDAQLKASKLSDASQYALSEAPYASRVKFIATVLNERGLTPEFLSEWLNWLLEKKISVEQMRRLDSHSTLMCVEFRLSVPDTLSPEEMRSELIAISTGHQTDVALQPDNVFRRQKRLVVFDMDSTLIQQEVIDEIARATGIEKEVAAITESAMQGEIDFKESLARRVALLKGTPIEALEQVKQSLVFTEGAHYLCRALKSAGFKLAVISGGFLPLAKYVKTELGLDYAFANQLQVTADGKNLTGVTVGPVVDATRKAELLEVIAQAEGIALDQVVAVGDGANDLLMLGKASLGIAFNAKPRVQQQARARINQKSLANILYLMGYSESEASELQLQH
;
A
#
# COMPACT_ATOMS: atom_id res chain seq x y z
N MET A 1 13.02 -7.87 19.49
CA MET A 1 13.61 -8.64 20.62
C MET A 1 12.48 -8.85 21.62
N LYS A 2 12.25 -10.05 22.18
CA LYS A 2 11.10 -10.25 23.11
C LYS A 2 11.16 -9.24 24.26
N PHE A 3 10.07 -8.49 24.51
CA PHE A 3 10.04 -7.36 25.46
C PHE A 3 10.61 -7.65 26.86
N GLY A 4 10.47 -8.88 27.38
CA GLY A 4 11.08 -9.25 28.66
C GLY A 4 12.61 -9.15 28.66
N ASN A 5 13.26 -9.54 27.55
CA ASN A 5 14.71 -9.41 27.39
C ASN A 5 15.12 -7.94 27.26
N TYR A 6 14.32 -7.14 26.56
CA TYR A 6 14.53 -5.70 26.46
C TYR A 6 14.42 -5.03 27.84
N LEU A 7 13.37 -5.31 28.62
CA LEU A 7 13.20 -4.78 29.97
C LEU A 7 14.38 -5.18 30.88
N ALA A 8 14.81 -6.44 30.83
CA ALA A 8 15.94 -6.92 31.62
C ALA A 8 17.27 -6.27 31.22
N GLN A 9 17.46 -5.94 29.93
CA GLN A 9 18.63 -5.20 29.47
C GLN A 9 18.62 -3.77 29.99
N GLN A 10 17.47 -3.09 29.91
CA GLN A 10 17.31 -1.70 30.34
C GLN A 10 17.42 -1.55 31.87
N GLN A 11 17.01 -2.56 32.63
CA GLN A 11 17.16 -2.59 34.09
C GLN A 11 18.61 -2.53 34.57
N LYS A 12 19.58 -2.95 33.74
CA LYS A 12 21.02 -2.90 34.09
C LYS A 12 21.56 -1.49 34.19
N ASP A 13 20.89 -0.53 33.56
CA ASP A 13 21.28 0.88 33.59
C ASP A 13 20.82 1.58 34.88
N PHE A 14 20.01 0.91 35.70
CA PHE A 14 19.47 1.43 36.96
C PHE A 14 20.29 0.98 38.17
N PRO A 15 20.29 1.77 39.27
CA PRO A 15 20.87 1.33 40.53
C PRO A 15 20.25 0.00 40.98
N GLU A 16 21.06 -0.92 41.52
CA GLU A 16 20.58 -2.24 41.97
C GLU A 16 19.41 -2.16 42.96
N SER A 17 19.36 -1.08 43.75
CA SER A 17 18.27 -0.81 44.69
C SER A 17 16.90 -0.62 44.03
N TRP A 18 16.84 -0.20 42.76
CA TRP A 18 15.62 0.01 41.98
C TRP A 18 15.11 -1.28 41.34
N GLY A 19 15.99 -2.25 41.07
CA GLY A 19 15.66 -3.49 40.36
C GLY A 19 14.47 -4.25 40.95
N LYS A 20 14.41 -4.35 42.30
CA LYS A 20 13.32 -5.01 43.02
C LYS A 20 11.95 -4.33 42.91
N HIS A 21 11.94 -3.05 42.51
CA HIS A 21 10.73 -2.24 42.39
C HIS A 21 10.16 -2.23 40.99
N PHE A 22 10.87 -2.72 39.96
CA PHE A 22 10.30 -2.89 38.63
C PHE A 22 9.16 -3.92 38.60
N VAL A 23 8.28 -3.79 37.61
CA VAL A 23 7.25 -4.79 37.33
C VAL A 23 7.91 -6.13 36.99
N ASN A 24 7.45 -7.20 37.64
CA ASN A 24 7.87 -8.56 37.33
C ASN A 24 7.09 -9.09 36.13
N TYR A 25 7.49 -8.64 34.94
CA TYR A 25 6.80 -8.96 33.70
C TYR A 25 6.78 -10.46 33.40
N ASP A 26 7.83 -11.21 33.75
CA ASP A 26 7.88 -12.65 33.49
C ASP A 26 6.92 -13.45 34.37
N VAL A 27 6.69 -13.03 35.62
CA VAL A 27 5.66 -13.63 36.49
C VAL A 27 4.26 -13.39 35.91
N LEU A 28 3.95 -12.15 35.51
CA LEU A 28 2.66 -11.81 34.87
C LEU A 28 2.45 -12.62 33.57
N LYS A 29 3.48 -12.65 32.73
CA LYS A 29 3.48 -13.38 31.46
C LYS A 29 3.39 -14.89 31.66
N GLY A 30 3.99 -15.44 32.71
CA GLY A 30 3.95 -16.83 33.11
C GLY A 30 2.56 -17.24 33.59
N PHE A 31 1.96 -16.44 34.48
CA PHE A 31 0.56 -16.62 34.91
C PHE A 31 -0.37 -16.72 33.71
N LEU A 32 -0.27 -15.74 32.81
CA LEU A 32 -1.11 -15.69 31.63
C LEU A 32 -0.86 -16.92 30.73
N LYS A 33 0.40 -17.35 30.53
CA LYS A 33 0.74 -18.49 29.66
C LYS A 33 0.27 -19.83 30.20
N ASN A 34 0.40 -20.03 31.50
CA ASN A 34 0.20 -21.33 32.12
C ASN A 34 -1.23 -21.53 32.61
N LEU A 35 -1.98 -20.46 32.83
CA LEU A 35 -3.32 -20.53 33.41
C LEU A 35 -4.40 -19.99 32.48
N MET A 36 -4.13 -18.94 31.69
CA MET A 36 -5.15 -18.38 30.79
C MET A 36 -5.15 -18.96 29.38
N VAL A 37 -4.05 -19.55 28.91
CA VAL A 37 -4.02 -20.15 27.56
C VAL A 37 -5.01 -21.31 27.42
N ASP A 38 -5.20 -22.07 28.50
CA ASP A 38 -6.10 -23.23 28.54
C ASP A 38 -7.58 -22.83 28.63
N THR A 39 -7.87 -21.54 28.88
CA THR A 39 -9.24 -21.01 28.84
C THR A 39 -9.76 -20.76 27.43
N ASN A 40 -8.91 -20.93 26.42
CA ASN A 40 -9.29 -20.72 25.04
C ASN A 40 -9.99 -21.98 24.51
N VAL A 41 -11.24 -21.85 24.07
CA VAL A 41 -11.95 -22.95 23.43
C VAL A 41 -11.33 -23.14 22.05
N ARG A 42 -10.47 -24.14 21.93
CA ARG A 42 -9.97 -24.59 20.63
C ARG A 42 -10.94 -25.64 20.13
N LEU A 43 -11.55 -25.38 18.98
CA LEU A 43 -12.22 -26.43 18.22
C LEU A 43 -11.13 -27.42 17.79
N THR A 44 -11.06 -28.58 18.42
CA THR A 44 -10.13 -29.64 18.03
C THR A 44 -10.51 -30.22 16.67
N THR A 45 -9.47 -30.70 15.99
CA THR A 45 -9.35 -30.95 14.56
C THR A 45 -10.08 -32.21 14.08
N ALA A 46 -11.33 -32.08 13.63
CA ALA A 46 -11.93 -32.88 12.55
C ALA A 46 -13.35 -32.35 12.29
N PHE A 47 -13.53 -31.54 11.24
CA PHE A 47 -14.87 -31.14 10.81
C PHE A 47 -15.51 -32.30 10.04
N PRO A 48 -16.70 -32.80 10.41
CA PRO A 48 -17.44 -33.71 9.55
C PRO A 48 -17.91 -32.97 8.27
N PRO A 49 -17.91 -33.62 7.09
CA PRO A 49 -18.17 -32.98 5.79
C PRO A 49 -19.64 -32.58 5.57
N THR A 50 -20.51 -32.76 6.56
CA THR A 50 -21.95 -32.48 6.47
C THR A 50 -22.23 -31.03 6.86
N HIS A 51 -22.93 -30.27 6.01
CA HIS A 51 -23.31 -28.85 6.15
C HIS A 51 -24.21 -28.48 7.36
N VAL A 52 -24.31 -29.34 8.39
CA VAL A 52 -25.06 -29.07 9.61
C VAL A 52 -24.09 -29.13 10.78
N PHE A 53 -23.84 -27.98 11.41
CA PHE A 53 -23.02 -27.88 12.62
C PHE A 53 -23.83 -28.37 13.82
N GLN A 54 -23.87 -29.69 14.03
CA GLN A 54 -24.22 -30.24 15.33
C GLN A 54 -22.90 -30.51 16.06
N PHE A 55 -22.64 -29.75 17.13
CA PHE A 55 -21.58 -30.10 18.09
C PHE A 55 -22.08 -31.35 18.83
N THR A 56 -21.95 -32.50 18.20
CA THR A 56 -22.21 -33.80 18.79
C THR A 56 -20.84 -34.33 19.23
N PRO A 57 -20.59 -34.49 20.54
CA PRO A 57 -19.38 -35.12 21.04
C PRO A 57 -19.17 -36.46 20.31
N ALA A 58 -17.95 -36.74 19.83
CA ALA A 58 -17.68 -38.01 19.12
C ALA A 58 -17.68 -39.20 20.09
N ASP A 59 -17.46 -38.91 21.38
CA ASP A 59 -17.53 -39.82 22.52
C ASP A 59 -18.57 -39.27 23.53
N PRO A 60 -19.47 -40.09 24.09
CA PRO A 60 -20.36 -39.66 25.19
C PRO A 60 -19.63 -39.11 26.44
N LEU A 61 -18.29 -39.28 26.54
CA LEU A 61 -17.44 -38.67 27.57
C LEU A 61 -16.86 -37.30 27.19
N GLU A 62 -16.97 -36.87 25.93
CA GLU A 62 -16.51 -35.54 25.50
C GLU A 62 -17.50 -34.45 25.97
N PRO A 63 -16.99 -33.33 26.51
CA PRO A 63 -17.84 -32.27 27.03
C PRO A 63 -18.64 -31.60 25.91
N THR A 64 -19.94 -31.36 26.14
CA THR A 64 -20.80 -30.63 25.21
C THR A 64 -20.35 -29.16 25.08
N PHE A 65 -20.79 -28.46 24.02
CA PHE A 65 -20.36 -27.07 23.79
C PHE A 65 -20.78 -26.14 24.95
N ASP A 66 -21.95 -26.35 25.54
CA ASP A 66 -22.41 -25.64 26.73
C ASP A 66 -21.54 -25.95 27.96
N GLN A 67 -21.07 -27.19 28.13
CA GLN A 67 -20.13 -27.56 29.19
C GLN A 67 -18.75 -26.94 28.98
N LEU A 68 -18.24 -26.92 27.74
CA LEU A 68 -16.98 -26.25 27.38
C LEU A 68 -17.07 -24.73 27.62
N LEU A 69 -18.17 -24.10 27.18
CA LEU A 69 -18.40 -22.67 27.38
C LEU A 69 -18.56 -22.35 28.87
N SER A 70 -19.29 -23.17 29.63
CA SER A 70 -19.46 -23.02 31.08
C SER A 70 -18.14 -23.18 31.83
N THR A 71 -17.32 -24.16 31.44
CA THR A 71 -15.98 -24.39 32.00
C THR A 71 -15.06 -23.20 31.69
N ARG A 72 -15.09 -22.70 30.46
CA ARG A 72 -14.37 -21.48 30.07
C ARG A 72 -14.81 -20.29 30.92
N LEU A 73 -16.10 -19.99 30.96
CA LEU A 73 -16.64 -18.83 31.69
C LEU A 73 -16.28 -18.92 33.18
N THR A 74 -16.40 -20.11 33.77
CA THR A 74 -16.00 -20.35 35.17
C THR A 74 -14.52 -20.10 35.38
N THR A 75 -13.67 -20.64 34.50
CA THR A 75 -12.21 -20.49 34.62
C THR A 75 -11.79 -19.03 34.40
N VAL A 76 -12.35 -18.35 33.40
CA VAL A 76 -12.11 -16.92 33.15
C VAL A 76 -12.58 -16.08 34.34
N ALA A 77 -13.75 -16.37 34.90
CA ALA A 77 -14.28 -15.68 36.09
C ALA A 77 -13.40 -15.88 37.33
N GLN A 78 -12.74 -17.04 37.47
CA GLN A 78 -11.84 -17.32 38.58
C GLN A 78 -10.43 -16.72 38.40
N LEU A 79 -9.89 -16.78 37.18
CA LEU A 79 -8.52 -16.37 36.89
C LEU A 79 -8.37 -14.87 36.66
N THR A 80 -9.37 -14.21 36.07
CA THR A 80 -9.30 -12.77 35.78
C THR A 80 -9.10 -11.95 37.06
N PRO A 81 -9.87 -12.14 38.15
CA PRO A 81 -9.63 -11.41 39.40
C PRO A 81 -8.30 -11.75 40.07
N LYS A 82 -7.76 -12.97 39.86
CA LYS A 82 -6.42 -13.34 40.35
C LYS A 82 -5.33 -12.61 39.59
N PHE A 83 -5.43 -12.54 38.27
CA PHE A 83 -4.51 -11.77 37.43
C PHE A 83 -4.54 -10.28 37.78
N ILE A 84 -5.74 -9.69 37.90
CA ILE A 84 -5.89 -8.28 38.26
C ILE A 84 -5.31 -7.98 39.64
N ARG A 85 -5.51 -8.85 40.64
CA ARG A 85 -4.86 -8.69 41.96
C ARG A 85 -3.33 -8.76 41.88
N LEU A 86 -2.79 -9.68 41.09
CA LEU A 86 -1.34 -9.81 40.87
C LEU A 86 -0.79 -8.53 40.20
N LEU A 87 -1.49 -8.03 39.18
CA LEU A 87 -1.11 -6.81 38.48
C LEU A 87 -1.23 -5.58 39.40
N ASP A 88 -2.29 -5.47 40.21
CA ASP A 88 -2.48 -4.39 41.18
C ASP A 88 -1.37 -4.36 42.22
N ALA A 89 -0.94 -5.52 42.73
CA ALA A 89 0.18 -5.61 43.66
C ALA A 89 1.49 -5.09 43.04
N GLU A 90 1.75 -5.47 41.78
CA GLU A 90 2.92 -5.00 41.04
C GLU A 90 2.86 -3.49 40.74
N VAL A 91 1.68 -2.98 40.36
CA VAL A 91 1.44 -1.55 40.12
C VAL A 91 1.62 -0.73 41.40
N GLN A 92 1.05 -1.19 42.51
CA GLN A 92 1.21 -0.53 43.81
C GLN A 92 2.68 -0.55 44.27
N LYS A 93 3.40 -1.65 44.04
CA LYS A 93 4.82 -1.77 44.42
C LYS A 93 5.67 -0.67 43.78
N PHE A 94 5.57 -0.49 42.45
CA PHE A 94 6.36 0.54 41.79
C PHE A 94 5.81 1.95 42.02
N ASN A 95 4.48 2.12 42.20
CA ASN A 95 3.89 3.42 42.53
C ASN A 95 4.34 3.91 43.91
N ASN A 96 4.35 3.04 44.93
CA ASN A 96 4.79 3.40 46.28
C ASN A 96 6.28 3.76 46.31
N PHE A 97 7.10 3.00 45.58
CA PHE A 97 8.51 3.32 45.39
C PHE A 97 8.71 4.67 44.69
N PHE A 98 7.95 4.92 43.62
CA PHE A 98 7.98 6.18 42.91
C PHE A 98 7.62 7.35 43.84
N VAL A 99 6.54 7.24 44.63
CA VAL A 99 6.13 8.29 45.57
C VAL A 99 7.23 8.56 46.61
N ALA A 100 7.90 7.53 47.11
CA ALA A 100 8.99 7.67 48.08
C ALA A 100 10.22 8.37 47.48
N ILE A 101 10.59 8.04 46.24
CA ILE A 101 11.74 8.66 45.56
C ILE A 101 11.41 10.08 45.09
N LYS A 102 10.19 10.30 44.58
CA LYS A 102 9.72 11.58 44.04
C LYS A 102 9.97 12.73 44.99
N GLU A 103 9.67 12.58 46.29
CA GLU A 103 9.87 13.65 47.27
C GLU A 103 11.35 13.97 47.51
N ASN A 104 12.23 12.95 47.51
CA ASN A 104 13.67 13.16 47.65
C ASN A 104 14.28 13.78 46.39
N THR A 105 13.84 13.37 45.21
CA THR A 105 14.25 13.97 43.93
C THR A 105 13.75 15.41 43.85
N LYS A 106 12.48 15.68 44.20
CA LYS A 106 11.91 17.03 44.24
C LYS A 106 12.70 17.95 45.17
N LYS A 107 13.00 17.51 46.40
CA LYS A 107 13.81 18.31 47.34
C LYS A 107 15.19 18.65 46.78
N ARG A 108 15.87 17.68 46.16
CA ARG A 108 17.19 17.91 45.55
C ARG A 108 17.12 18.85 44.35
N VAL A 109 16.15 18.65 43.46
CA VAL A 109 15.92 19.53 42.31
C VAL A 109 15.59 20.95 42.76
N THR A 110 14.69 21.13 43.73
CA THR A 110 14.35 22.46 44.26
C THR A 110 15.54 23.11 44.98
N ALA A 111 16.34 22.36 45.75
CA ALA A 111 17.54 22.91 46.39
C ALA A 111 18.54 23.45 45.36
N VAL A 112 18.78 22.72 44.26
CA VAL A 112 19.66 23.16 43.16
C VAL A 112 19.05 24.36 42.41
N LEU A 113 17.73 24.42 42.26
CA LEU A 113 17.03 25.54 41.62
C LEU A 113 16.96 26.81 42.50
N ASP A 114 16.88 26.68 43.82
CA ASP A 114 16.77 27.81 44.76
C ASP A 114 18.12 28.36 45.23
N GLN A 115 19.24 27.67 44.97
CA GLN A 115 20.58 28.21 45.21
C GLN A 115 20.76 29.55 44.45
N GLN A 116 20.83 30.65 45.21
CA GLN A 116 21.08 32.02 44.73
C GLN A 116 22.57 32.34 44.49
N GLN A 117 23.48 31.40 44.76
CA GLN A 117 24.92 31.62 44.60
C GLN A 117 25.34 31.60 43.13
N SER A 118 26.22 32.53 42.76
CA SER A 118 26.66 32.82 41.39
C SER A 118 27.44 31.70 40.67
N GLN A 119 27.56 30.49 41.22
CA GLN A 119 28.09 29.31 40.50
C GLN A 119 27.46 28.03 41.06
N PRO A 120 26.59 27.34 40.32
CA PRO A 120 26.19 25.97 40.65
C PRO A 120 27.39 25.04 40.43
N GLU A 121 27.66 24.11 41.35
CA GLU A 121 28.58 23.01 41.04
C GLU A 121 27.96 22.17 39.90
N VAL A 122 28.66 22.07 38.77
CA VAL A 122 28.23 21.30 37.57
C VAL A 122 27.79 19.88 37.96
N LYS A 123 28.50 19.27 38.91
CA LYS A 123 28.24 17.93 39.42
C LYS A 123 26.88 17.79 40.14
N GLU A 124 26.47 18.77 40.93
CA GLU A 124 25.16 18.75 41.61
C GLU A 124 24.01 18.88 40.61
N CYS A 125 24.19 19.70 39.56
CA CYS A 125 23.22 19.84 38.48
C CYS A 125 23.13 18.56 37.63
N GLU A 126 24.26 17.95 37.29
CA GLU A 126 24.32 16.66 36.56
C GLU A 126 23.65 15.52 37.33
N GLU A 127 23.91 15.40 38.64
CA GLU A 127 23.32 14.37 39.49
C GLU A 127 21.81 14.56 39.65
N ALA A 128 21.33 15.79 39.84
CA ALA A 128 19.90 16.09 39.92
C ALA A 128 19.16 15.82 38.59
N LEU A 129 19.78 16.16 37.46
CA LEU A 129 19.24 15.86 36.13
C LEU A 129 19.22 14.36 35.85
N ARG A 130 20.28 13.64 36.23
CA ARG A 130 20.36 12.17 36.12
C ARG A 130 19.22 11.50 36.90
N ASP A 131 19.02 11.89 38.15
CA ASP A 131 17.97 11.33 39.00
C ASP A 131 16.57 11.56 38.41
N LEU A 132 16.34 12.72 37.79
CA LEU A 132 15.08 13.04 37.10
C LEU A 132 14.89 12.20 35.83
N LEU A 133 15.91 12.06 34.98
CA LEU A 133 15.87 11.25 33.76
C LEU A 133 15.66 9.76 34.06
N MET A 134 16.33 9.25 35.09
CA MET A 134 16.16 7.87 35.56
C MET A 134 14.74 7.63 36.06
N LEU A 135 14.17 8.60 36.78
CA LEU A 135 12.79 8.52 37.25
C LEU A 135 11.78 8.53 36.08
N GLU A 136 11.99 9.36 35.05
CA GLU A 136 11.19 9.36 33.80
C GLU A 136 11.22 7.99 33.12
N ARG A 137 12.43 7.46 32.89
CA ARG A 137 12.63 6.17 32.23
C ARG A 137 12.02 5.01 33.03
N PHE A 138 12.10 5.06 34.37
CA PHE A 138 11.45 4.08 35.25
C PHE A 138 9.93 4.06 35.07
N VAL A 139 9.28 5.22 35.06
CA VAL A 139 7.83 5.34 34.85
C VAL A 139 7.44 4.77 33.49
N PHE A 140 8.14 5.19 32.43
CA PHE A 140 7.86 4.78 31.06
C PHE A 140 7.97 3.25 30.86
N LEU A 141 9.04 2.63 31.36
CA LEU A 141 9.27 1.18 31.24
C LEU A 141 8.20 0.37 31.97
N ASN A 142 7.84 0.76 33.20
CA ASN A 142 6.81 0.07 33.97
C ASN A 142 5.42 0.22 33.35
N PHE A 143 5.07 1.41 32.88
CA PHE A 143 3.79 1.64 32.18
C PHE A 143 3.68 0.81 30.90
N THR A 144 4.74 0.77 30.10
CA THR A 144 4.82 -0.06 28.89
C THR A 144 4.64 -1.56 29.21
N ALA A 145 5.24 -2.02 30.31
CA ALA A 145 5.14 -3.41 30.73
C ALA A 145 3.72 -3.79 31.20
N VAL A 146 3.03 -2.89 31.91
CA VAL A 146 1.60 -3.05 32.26
C VAL A 146 0.74 -3.12 31.02
N ALA A 147 0.92 -2.20 30.06
CA ALA A 147 0.18 -2.18 28.80
C ALA A 147 0.37 -3.48 27.99
N LYS A 148 1.62 -4.00 27.93
CA LYS A 148 1.92 -5.28 27.25
C LYS A 148 1.32 -6.49 27.97
N ALA A 149 1.31 -6.50 29.31
CA ALA A 149 0.68 -7.58 30.08
C ALA A 149 -0.84 -7.62 29.86
N LEU A 150 -1.50 -6.46 29.89
CA LEU A 150 -2.94 -6.33 29.63
C LEU A 150 -3.32 -6.67 28.19
N LYS A 151 -2.54 -6.26 27.18
CA LYS A 151 -2.73 -6.67 25.76
C LYS A 151 -2.77 -8.19 25.64
N LYS A 152 -1.94 -8.88 26.40
CA LYS A 152 -1.85 -10.33 26.40
C LYS A 152 -2.99 -11.00 27.17
N HIS A 153 -3.41 -10.42 28.29
CA HIS A 153 -4.58 -10.84 29.04
C HIS A 153 -5.85 -10.78 28.19
N ASP A 154 -6.11 -9.65 27.51
CA ASP A 154 -7.32 -9.47 26.70
C ASP A 154 -7.37 -10.42 25.51
N LYS A 155 -6.21 -10.70 24.90
CA LYS A 155 -6.07 -11.70 23.84
C LYS A 155 -6.52 -13.11 24.28
N TRP A 156 -6.35 -13.47 25.56
CA TRP A 156 -6.65 -14.82 26.06
C TRP A 156 -8.00 -14.89 26.78
N SER A 157 -8.40 -13.84 27.49
CA SER A 157 -9.67 -13.78 28.22
C SER A 157 -10.86 -13.33 27.35
N GLY A 158 -10.63 -12.47 26.36
CA GLY A 158 -11.68 -11.81 25.57
C GLY A 158 -12.47 -10.72 26.31
N LEU A 159 -12.08 -10.36 27.54
CA LEU A 159 -12.85 -9.45 28.42
C LEU A 159 -12.53 -7.95 28.23
N GLN A 160 -11.62 -7.58 27.33
CA GLN A 160 -11.24 -6.19 27.02
C GLN A 160 -10.94 -5.32 28.27
N VAL A 161 -10.22 -5.87 29.26
CA VAL A 161 -9.94 -5.20 30.54
C VAL A 161 -8.82 -4.16 30.43
N ARG A 162 -8.00 -4.23 29.37
CA ARG A 162 -6.84 -3.34 29.17
C ARG A 162 -7.21 -1.87 29.24
N GLU A 163 -8.26 -1.46 28.53
CA GLU A 163 -8.65 -0.06 28.42
C GLU A 163 -9.04 0.56 29.78
N PRO A 164 -10.05 0.03 30.50
CA PRO A 164 -10.43 0.59 31.80
C PRO A 164 -9.30 0.51 32.83
N TYR A 165 -8.45 -0.52 32.74
CA TYR A 165 -7.29 -0.64 33.63
C TYR A 165 -6.23 0.42 33.34
N LEU A 166 -5.89 0.65 32.06
CA LEU A 166 -4.91 1.67 31.69
C LEU A 166 -5.39 3.07 32.07
N MET A 167 -6.69 3.36 31.90
CA MET A 167 -7.31 4.58 32.42
C MET A 167 -7.13 4.72 33.93
N ARG A 168 -7.37 3.65 34.70
CA ARG A 168 -7.15 3.70 36.16
C ARG A 168 -5.68 3.94 36.51
N THR A 169 -4.74 3.33 35.79
CA THR A 169 -3.30 3.52 36.05
C THR A 169 -2.78 4.88 35.64
N SER A 170 -3.34 5.52 34.61
CA SER A 170 -2.93 6.87 34.19
C SER A 170 -3.31 7.94 35.21
N GLN A 171 -4.27 7.66 36.09
CA GLN A 171 -4.65 8.53 37.21
C GLN A 171 -3.75 8.40 38.44
N MET A 172 -2.77 7.49 38.44
CA MET A 172 -1.89 7.28 39.59
C MET A 172 -0.75 8.30 39.64
N SER A 173 -0.21 8.53 40.85
CA SER A 173 0.80 9.56 41.11
C SER A 173 2.11 9.37 40.34
N PHE A 174 2.42 8.14 39.91
CA PHE A 174 3.61 7.84 39.10
C PHE A 174 3.48 8.28 37.64
N VAL A 175 2.26 8.36 37.10
CA VAL A 175 2.01 8.88 35.75
C VAL A 175 1.85 10.40 35.82
N GLN A 176 0.99 10.92 36.69
CA GLN A 176 0.62 12.35 36.77
C GLN A 176 1.70 13.31 37.33
N SER A 177 2.98 12.92 37.34
CA SER A 177 4.06 13.66 38.01
C SER A 177 4.55 14.93 37.28
N THR A 178 3.62 15.63 36.63
CA THR A 178 3.81 16.87 35.86
C THR A 178 4.63 17.94 36.56
N SER A 179 4.50 18.13 37.87
CA SER A 179 5.19 19.20 38.59
C SER A 179 6.70 18.99 38.74
N LEU A 180 7.16 17.74 38.83
CA LEU A 180 8.59 17.43 38.93
C LEU A 180 9.26 17.45 37.55
N MET A 181 8.59 16.88 36.54
CA MET A 181 9.14 16.80 35.19
C MET A 181 9.21 18.16 34.48
N ARG A 182 8.34 19.12 34.86
CA ARG A 182 8.40 20.51 34.38
C ARG A 182 9.63 21.29 34.86
N MET A 183 10.36 20.80 35.87
CA MET A 183 11.58 21.44 36.38
C MET A 183 12.83 21.09 35.56
N LYS A 184 12.72 20.15 34.62
CA LYS A 184 13.82 19.70 33.74
C LYS A 184 14.40 20.81 32.85
N PRO A 185 13.60 21.67 32.17
CA PRO A 185 14.13 22.77 31.37
C PRO A 185 14.92 23.79 32.21
N ASP A 186 14.44 24.08 33.43
CA ASP A 186 15.09 25.00 34.35
C ASP A 186 16.45 24.46 34.85
N LEU A 187 16.51 23.16 35.13
CA LEU A 187 17.76 22.45 35.45
C LEU A 187 18.75 22.44 34.28
N MET A 188 18.27 22.19 33.06
CA MET A 188 19.09 22.23 31.84
C MET A 188 19.66 23.63 31.59
N ALA A 189 18.85 24.67 31.80
CA ALA A 189 19.30 26.06 31.68
C ALA A 189 20.38 26.40 32.73
N LYS A 190 20.19 25.97 33.98
CA LYS A 190 21.21 26.13 35.04
C LYS A 190 22.51 25.36 34.75
N LEU A 191 22.40 24.12 34.25
CA LEU A 191 23.57 23.32 33.87
C LEU A 191 24.36 23.98 32.74
N THR A 192 23.66 24.53 31.74
CA THR A 192 24.28 25.28 30.62
C THR A 192 25.01 26.53 31.12
N LEU A 193 24.41 27.28 32.06
CA LEU A 193 25.05 28.43 32.70
C LEU A 193 26.28 28.03 33.53
N ALA A 194 26.22 26.90 34.25
CA ALA A 194 27.33 26.38 35.05
C ALA A 194 28.52 25.92 34.18
N LEU A 195 28.25 25.26 33.04
CA LEU A 195 29.27 24.84 32.08
C LEU A 195 29.92 26.02 31.36
N GLY A 196 29.14 27.04 31.00
CA GLY A 196 29.65 28.28 30.40
C GLY A 196 30.53 29.11 31.37
N ALA A 197 30.27 29.05 32.67
CA ALA A 197 31.08 29.72 33.69
C ALA A 197 32.42 29.01 34.00
N GLN A 198 32.59 27.74 33.61
CA GLN A 198 33.80 26.94 33.85
C GLN A 198 34.74 26.82 32.62
N GLY A 199 34.45 27.53 31.51
CA GLY A 199 35.34 27.59 30.34
C GLY A 199 35.37 26.32 29.48
N ALA A 200 34.39 25.44 29.59
CA ALA A 200 34.23 24.30 28.68
C ALA A 200 33.77 24.78 27.28
N PRO A 201 34.23 24.16 26.17
CA PRO A 201 33.73 24.50 24.85
C PRO A 201 32.22 24.22 24.80
N ILE A 202 31.45 25.29 24.61
CA ILE A 202 30.01 25.22 24.41
C ILE A 202 29.79 24.79 22.95
N GLU A 203 29.78 23.48 22.67
CA GLU A 203 28.88 23.03 21.61
C GLU A 203 27.48 23.32 22.12
N SER A 204 26.77 24.20 21.42
CA SER A 204 25.36 24.47 21.69
C SER A 204 24.64 23.12 21.81
N LEU A 205 24.12 22.83 23.00
CA LEU A 205 23.10 21.80 23.25
C LEU A 205 21.76 22.25 22.60
N ASP A 206 21.86 22.74 21.38
CA ASP A 206 20.74 23.14 20.55
C ASP A 206 19.96 21.89 20.21
N LEU A 207 18.69 21.91 20.59
CA LEU A 207 17.64 21.16 19.91
C LEU A 207 17.87 21.31 18.40
N PRO A 208 17.84 20.24 17.58
CA PRO A 208 17.61 20.44 16.17
C PRO A 208 16.16 20.92 16.00
N LEU A 209 15.96 22.23 16.16
CA LEU A 209 14.90 22.97 15.52
C LEU A 209 15.32 23.13 14.06
N ASP A 210 15.26 22.04 13.30
CA ASP A 210 15.29 22.16 11.85
C ASP A 210 13.86 22.46 11.36
N SER A 211 13.45 23.71 11.58
CA SER A 211 12.37 24.33 10.82
C SER A 211 12.93 24.75 9.45
N GLY A 212 13.29 23.76 8.63
CA GLY A 212 13.59 23.95 7.21
C GLY A 212 12.28 24.07 6.44
N SER A 213 11.84 25.30 6.20
CA SER A 213 10.72 25.63 5.34
C SER A 213 10.81 24.93 3.97
N VAL A 214 9.86 24.05 3.68
CA VAL A 214 9.59 23.60 2.31
C VAL A 214 8.81 24.71 1.61
N THR A 215 9.51 25.73 1.13
CA THR A 215 8.98 26.67 0.13
C THR A 215 10.12 27.13 -0.77
N HIS A 216 9.93 26.91 -2.07
CA HIS A 216 10.73 27.33 -3.22
C HIS A 216 12.06 26.60 -3.52
N ALA A 217 11.92 25.47 -4.23
CA ALA A 217 12.90 25.02 -5.22
C ALA A 217 12.28 25.06 -6.63
N THR A 218 11.93 26.27 -7.10
CA THR A 218 11.55 26.53 -8.50
C THR A 218 12.32 27.72 -9.06
N ALA A 219 13.65 27.74 -8.91
CA ALA A 219 14.53 28.68 -9.64
C ALA A 219 16.01 28.31 -9.49
N LYS A 220 16.45 27.15 -10.01
CA LYS A 220 17.88 26.88 -10.33
C LYS A 220 18.11 25.59 -11.13
N LEU A 221 17.19 25.26 -12.04
CA LEU A 221 17.32 24.15 -12.99
C LEU A 221 17.50 24.67 -14.42
N ARG A 222 18.50 25.53 -14.63
CA ARG A 222 18.79 26.02 -16.00
C ARG A 222 20.25 26.14 -16.43
N ASP A 223 21.23 25.80 -15.60
CA ASP A 223 22.64 25.82 -16.00
C ASP A 223 23.39 24.60 -15.49
N LEU A 224 23.14 23.42 -16.07
CA LEU A 224 24.02 22.25 -15.99
C LEU A 224 23.72 21.31 -17.18
N ALA A 225 23.80 21.89 -18.39
CA ALA A 225 23.90 21.18 -19.64
C ALA A 225 25.28 21.51 -20.26
N ALA A 226 26.35 20.97 -19.68
CA ALA A 226 27.67 20.83 -20.30
C ALA A 226 28.54 19.94 -19.40
N GLY A 227 29.39 19.12 -20.01
CA GLY A 227 30.13 18.04 -19.37
C GLY A 227 31.04 18.47 -18.21
N ASP A 228 31.36 17.57 -17.30
CA ASP A 228 32.49 16.66 -17.49
C ASP A 228 32.43 15.52 -16.46
N ALA A 229 32.88 14.34 -16.87
CA ALA A 229 32.90 13.14 -16.05
C ALA A 229 34.09 13.18 -15.08
N SER A 230 33.84 13.51 -13.82
CA SER A 230 34.78 13.19 -12.74
C SER A 230 34.05 12.76 -11.47
N LEU A 231 34.41 11.57 -11.01
CA LEU A 231 33.94 10.92 -9.79
C LEU A 231 34.25 11.80 -8.57
N ILE A 232 33.26 12.53 -8.06
CA ILE A 232 33.32 13.12 -6.73
C ILE A 232 33.09 11.96 -5.74
N GLN A 233 34.19 11.35 -5.28
CA GLN A 233 34.17 10.52 -4.09
C GLN A 233 33.74 11.39 -2.91
N LEU A 234 32.50 11.21 -2.46
CA LEU A 234 32.06 11.68 -1.15
C LEU A 234 32.92 10.99 -0.09
N LYS A 235 33.85 11.76 0.46
CA LYS A 235 34.75 11.36 1.53
C LYS A 235 33.90 10.91 2.72
N LYS A 236 33.98 9.62 3.08
CA LYS A 236 33.45 9.08 4.34
C LYS A 236 33.94 9.98 5.49
N PRO A 237 33.08 10.37 6.45
CA PRO A 237 33.58 11.04 7.64
C PRO A 237 34.47 10.03 8.38
N GLU A 238 35.73 10.41 8.61
CA GLU A 238 36.65 9.66 9.47
C GLU A 238 36.12 9.65 10.90
N PRO A 239 36.31 8.56 11.66
CA PRO A 239 35.91 8.51 13.06
C PRO A 239 36.74 9.55 13.83
N ALA A 240 36.07 10.43 14.56
CA ALA A 240 36.72 11.43 15.38
C ALA A 240 37.74 10.77 16.32
N SER A 241 38.97 11.29 16.28
CA SER A 241 40.09 10.87 17.10
C SER A 241 39.75 10.90 18.59
N GLU A 242 40.06 9.81 19.29
CA GLU A 242 40.08 9.70 20.74
C GLU A 242 41.03 10.76 21.33
N GLY A 243 40.47 11.88 21.78
CA GLY A 243 41.15 12.94 22.51
C GLY A 243 40.58 13.04 23.92
N SER A 244 41.40 12.75 24.91
CA SER A 244 41.07 12.71 26.34
C SER A 244 40.59 14.06 26.90
N ALA A 245 39.30 14.16 27.22
CA ALA A 245 38.78 15.01 28.29
C ALA A 245 37.43 14.44 28.77
N SER A 246 37.42 13.90 29.99
CA SER A 246 36.24 13.35 30.65
C SER A 246 35.23 14.45 31.01
N SER A 247 34.14 14.58 30.27
CA SER A 247 32.94 15.29 30.73
C SER A 247 31.82 14.27 31.01
N GLY A 248 31.26 14.27 32.22
CA GLY A 248 30.19 13.35 32.69
C GLY A 248 28.85 13.44 31.94
N LEU A 249 28.77 14.25 30.87
CA LEU A 249 27.58 14.52 30.07
C LEU A 249 27.23 13.41 29.07
N GLY A 250 28.18 12.58 28.61
CA GLY A 250 27.91 11.53 27.61
C GLY A 250 26.77 10.57 27.97
N PRO A 251 26.78 9.96 29.17
CA PRO A 251 25.68 9.11 29.65
C PRO A 251 24.34 9.86 29.82
N LEU A 252 24.38 11.15 30.14
CA LEU A 252 23.19 12.01 30.28
C LEU A 252 22.56 12.31 28.93
N VAL A 253 23.37 12.60 27.91
CA VAL A 253 22.93 12.83 26.53
C VAL A 253 22.28 11.56 25.95
N GLU A 254 22.85 10.38 26.19
CA GLU A 254 22.22 9.11 25.80
C GLU A 254 20.84 8.91 26.47
N LEU A 255 20.71 9.17 27.77
CA LEU A 255 19.44 9.11 28.51
C LEU A 255 18.40 10.14 28.05
N MET A 256 18.84 11.27 27.51
CA MET A 256 17.98 12.34 26.99
C MET A 256 17.41 12.05 25.59
N HIS A 257 18.13 11.29 24.76
CA HIS A 257 17.77 11.05 23.36
C HIS A 257 17.16 9.68 23.07
N GLU A 258 16.89 8.85 24.09
CA GLU A 258 16.14 7.61 23.91
C GLU A 258 14.69 7.90 23.48
N THR A 259 14.49 7.93 22.16
CA THR A 259 13.18 8.04 21.52
C THR A 259 12.65 6.65 21.23
N GLN A 260 11.40 6.39 21.60
CA GLN A 260 10.69 5.18 21.21
C GLN A 260 9.67 5.49 20.13
N THR A 261 9.52 4.59 19.18
CA THR A 261 8.50 4.72 18.14
C THR A 261 7.26 3.96 18.59
N VAL A 262 6.14 4.68 18.75
CA VAL A 262 4.88 4.11 19.22
C VAL A 262 3.80 4.37 18.18
N MET A 263 3.08 3.31 17.81
CA MET A 263 1.88 3.41 17.01
C MET A 263 0.69 3.59 17.94
N ILE A 264 -0.04 4.67 17.75
CA ILE A 264 -1.30 4.97 18.43
C ILE A 264 -2.41 4.77 17.41
N SER A 265 -3.42 3.96 17.74
CA SER A 265 -4.64 3.89 16.93
C SER A 265 -5.86 4.24 17.76
N LEU A 266 -6.70 5.13 17.25
CA LEU A 266 -8.02 5.41 17.81
C LEU A 266 -9.07 5.01 16.78
N ARG A 267 -9.93 4.05 17.14
CA ARG A 267 -11.09 3.65 16.34
C ARG A 267 -12.34 4.22 16.98
N GLY A 268 -13.24 4.81 16.19
CA GLY A 268 -14.52 5.31 16.69
C GLY A 268 -15.58 5.35 15.60
N PRO A 269 -16.85 5.56 15.98
CA PRO A 269 -17.95 5.65 15.04
C PRO A 269 -17.88 6.94 14.19
N HIS A 270 -18.59 6.95 13.06
CA HIS A 270 -18.60 8.05 12.12
C HIS A 270 -19.18 9.33 12.75
N GLY A 271 -18.58 10.48 12.44
CA GLY A 271 -18.98 11.77 13.02
C GLY A 271 -18.29 12.12 14.35
N THR A 272 -17.41 11.26 14.86
CA THR A 272 -16.55 11.56 16.01
C THR A 272 -15.28 12.30 15.59
N ASP A 273 -14.79 13.22 16.44
CA ASP A 273 -13.52 13.92 16.20
C ASP A 273 -12.33 13.12 16.74
N ILE A 274 -12.21 11.86 16.33
CA ILE A 274 -11.08 11.00 16.75
C ILE A 274 -9.73 11.51 16.22
N ILE A 275 -9.72 12.17 15.06
CA ILE A 275 -8.50 12.74 14.47
C ILE A 275 -8.06 13.95 15.29
N GLY A 276 -8.96 14.92 15.51
CA GLY A 276 -8.66 16.12 16.30
C GLY A 276 -8.34 15.80 17.76
N ALA A 277 -9.00 14.78 18.33
CA ALA A 277 -8.67 14.23 19.64
C ALA A 277 -7.21 13.80 19.76
N VAL A 278 -6.76 12.92 18.85
CA VAL A 278 -5.39 12.40 18.88
C VAL A 278 -4.38 13.51 18.60
N LEU A 279 -4.58 14.31 17.53
CA LEU A 279 -3.68 15.39 17.17
C LEU A 279 -3.62 16.48 18.24
N GLY A 280 -4.73 16.78 18.91
CA GLY A 280 -4.80 17.71 20.03
C GLY A 280 -3.98 17.25 21.23
N CYS A 281 -4.02 15.95 21.55
CA CYS A 281 -3.17 15.37 22.59
C CYS A 281 -1.69 15.44 22.19
N LEU A 282 -1.34 15.06 20.96
CA LEU A 282 0.04 15.11 20.47
C LEU A 282 0.61 16.55 20.46
N LYS A 283 -0.20 17.53 20.08
CA LYS A 283 0.16 18.96 20.14
C LYS A 283 0.47 19.40 21.57
N LYS A 284 -0.36 19.01 22.54
CA LYS A 284 -0.20 19.36 23.95
C LYS A 284 1.12 18.85 24.54
N HIS A 285 1.60 17.70 24.06
CA HIS A 285 2.84 17.06 24.51
C HIS A 285 4.05 17.29 23.60
N HIS A 286 3.91 18.12 22.55
CA HIS A 286 4.98 18.40 21.59
C HIS A 286 5.60 17.15 20.96
N CYS A 287 4.79 16.12 20.71
CA CYS A 287 5.25 14.87 20.10
C CYS A 287 5.51 15.06 18.60
N GLN A 288 6.57 14.44 18.09
CA GLN A 288 6.86 14.41 16.67
C GLN A 288 6.11 13.24 16.00
N ILE A 289 5.38 13.54 14.94
CA ILE A 289 4.69 12.55 14.12
C ILE A 289 5.65 12.04 13.05
N ALA A 290 5.81 10.72 12.97
CA ALA A 290 6.59 10.06 11.94
C ALA A 290 5.74 9.76 10.70
N ASP A 291 4.51 9.29 10.90
CA ASP A 291 3.56 8.96 9.83
C ASP A 291 2.13 8.88 10.40
N PHE A 292 1.11 8.94 9.55
CA PHE A 292 -0.29 8.69 9.93
C PHE A 292 -1.09 8.07 8.78
N SER A 293 -2.14 7.34 9.14
CA SER A 293 -3.07 6.74 8.19
C SER A 293 -4.49 6.78 8.73
N LEU A 294 -5.46 6.89 7.81
CA LEU A 294 -6.88 6.86 8.11
C LEU A 294 -7.52 5.73 7.30
N SER A 295 -8.20 4.82 8.01
CA SER A 295 -9.01 3.79 7.39
C SER A 295 -10.47 3.98 7.78
N ARG A 296 -11.38 3.92 6.79
CA ARG A 296 -12.82 4.03 7.00
C ARG A 296 -13.51 2.78 6.46
N LEU A 297 -14.27 2.13 7.32
CA LEU A 297 -15.12 0.99 7.01
C LEU A 297 -16.56 1.35 7.39
N HIS A 298 -17.34 1.83 6.43
CA HIS A 298 -18.69 2.36 6.65
C HIS A 298 -18.74 3.39 7.80
N HIS A 299 -19.36 2.99 8.91
CA HIS A 299 -19.54 3.82 10.10
C HIS A 299 -18.37 3.74 11.07
N ASP A 300 -17.36 2.90 10.83
CA ASP A 300 -16.17 2.84 11.67
C ASP A 300 -15.01 3.58 11.02
N VAL A 301 -14.37 4.44 11.78
CA VAL A 301 -13.18 5.17 11.37
C VAL A 301 -12.04 4.78 12.31
N THR A 302 -10.89 4.40 11.75
CA THR A 302 -9.66 4.13 12.49
C THR A 302 -8.60 5.11 12.05
N PHE A 303 -8.13 5.95 12.98
CA PHE A 303 -6.99 6.82 12.78
C PHE A 303 -5.76 6.22 13.47
N GLY A 304 -4.74 5.90 12.68
CA GLY A 304 -3.45 5.42 13.16
C GLY A 304 -2.38 6.49 12.99
N VAL A 305 -1.56 6.70 14.01
CA VAL A 305 -0.44 7.63 13.96
C VAL A 305 0.80 6.98 14.56
N LEU A 306 1.91 7.10 13.86
CA LEU A 306 3.23 6.69 14.31
C LEU A 306 3.91 7.92 14.90
N VAL A 307 4.29 7.85 16.17
CA VAL A 307 4.89 8.98 16.90
C VAL A 307 6.21 8.59 17.52
N TYR A 308 7.13 9.55 17.57
CA TYR A 308 8.33 9.45 18.40
C TYR A 308 8.00 9.98 19.79
N LEU A 309 7.95 9.08 20.76
CA LEU A 309 7.78 9.42 22.17
C LEU A 309 9.14 9.53 22.84
N GLN A 310 9.29 10.57 23.65
CA GLN A 310 10.37 10.73 24.60
C GLN A 310 9.90 10.26 25.98
N ASN A 311 10.84 9.98 26.88
CA ASN A 311 10.54 9.50 28.25
C ASN A 311 9.63 10.45 29.06
N ARG A 312 9.54 11.74 28.66
CA ARG A 312 8.67 12.75 29.28
C ARG A 312 7.19 12.66 28.90
N ASP A 313 6.85 11.91 27.85
CA ASP A 313 5.51 11.93 27.23
C ASP A 313 4.53 10.92 27.87
N VAL A 314 4.71 10.52 29.13
CA VAL A 314 3.86 9.49 29.77
C VAL A 314 2.42 10.00 30.00
N ASP A 315 2.25 11.30 30.21
CA ASP A 315 0.94 11.93 30.37
C ASP A 315 0.08 11.88 29.09
N LEU A 316 0.71 11.72 27.92
CA LEU A 316 0.03 11.55 26.64
C LEU A 316 -0.94 10.36 26.68
N PHE A 317 -0.55 9.25 27.32
CA PHE A 317 -1.41 8.07 27.41
C PHE A 317 -2.71 8.35 28.17
N GLY A 318 -2.65 9.19 29.21
CA GLY A 318 -3.83 9.61 29.97
C GLY A 318 -4.75 10.52 29.16
N ASP A 319 -4.20 11.53 28.49
CA ASP A 319 -4.98 12.44 27.65
C ASP A 319 -5.66 11.72 26.48
N LEU A 320 -4.95 10.79 25.82
CA LEU A 320 -5.51 9.98 24.74
C LEU A 320 -6.63 9.06 25.24
N ALA A 321 -6.48 8.48 26.44
CA ALA A 321 -7.53 7.63 27.00
C ALA A 321 -8.79 8.44 27.35
N ASN A 322 -8.64 9.65 27.90
CA ASN A 322 -9.76 10.56 28.12
C ASN A 322 -10.44 10.95 26.80
N ALA A 323 -9.65 11.17 25.75
CA ALA A 323 -10.16 11.51 24.44
C ALA A 323 -10.92 10.33 23.80
N ALA A 324 -10.41 9.10 23.97
CA ALA A 324 -11.09 7.89 23.53
C ALA A 324 -12.44 7.71 24.24
N GLN A 325 -12.49 7.89 25.56
CA GLN A 325 -13.73 7.84 26.33
C GLN A 325 -14.73 8.90 25.89
N ARG A 326 -14.29 10.14 25.65
CA ARG A 326 -15.14 11.25 25.20
C ARG A 326 -15.85 10.93 23.87
N TRP A 327 -15.18 10.19 23.00
CA TRP A 327 -15.66 9.89 21.64
C TRP A 327 -16.18 8.46 21.47
N ASP A 328 -16.37 7.72 22.57
CA ASP A 328 -16.76 6.31 22.56
C ASP A 328 -15.86 5.47 21.61
N GLY A 329 -14.57 5.77 21.64
CA GLY A 329 -13.57 5.20 20.74
C GLY A 329 -12.70 4.16 21.43
N THR A 330 -12.30 3.13 20.71
CA THR A 330 -11.34 2.13 21.16
C THR A 330 -9.92 2.60 20.88
N LEU A 331 -9.14 2.80 21.94
CA LEU A 331 -7.73 3.20 21.87
C LEU A 331 -6.80 1.98 21.92
N SER A 332 -5.78 1.99 21.06
CA SER A 332 -4.74 0.98 21.04
C SER A 332 -3.35 1.60 20.96
N PHE A 333 -2.40 0.99 21.66
CA PHE A 333 -0.99 1.36 21.64
C PHE A 333 -0.16 0.15 21.23
N ASP A 334 0.73 0.34 20.27
CA ASP A 334 1.75 -0.65 19.91
C ASP A 334 3.14 -0.01 19.90
N VAL A 335 3.99 -0.45 20.84
CA VAL A 335 5.38 -0.02 20.90
C VAL A 335 6.16 -0.83 19.87
N GLN A 336 6.63 -0.18 18.82
CA GLN A 336 7.44 -0.80 17.78
C GLN A 336 8.84 -1.11 18.36
N ASP A 337 9.31 -2.35 18.20
CA ASP A 337 10.63 -2.74 18.72
C ASP A 337 11.73 -1.92 18.04
N ALA A 338 12.67 -1.40 18.84
CA ALA A 338 13.84 -0.63 18.39
C ALA A 338 14.77 -1.38 17.39
N GLN A 339 14.52 -2.66 17.10
CA GLN A 339 15.23 -3.42 16.06
C GLN A 339 15.06 -2.81 14.66
N LEU A 340 13.97 -2.08 14.42
CA LEU A 340 13.74 -1.38 13.14
C LEU A 340 14.61 -0.13 12.97
N LYS A 341 15.20 0.40 14.06
CA LYS A 341 16.11 1.56 14.02
C LYS A 341 17.53 1.19 13.61
N ALA A 342 18.04 0.02 14.01
CA ALA A 342 19.47 -0.30 13.83
C ALA A 342 19.82 -0.88 12.45
N SER A 343 18.89 -1.57 11.76
CA SER A 343 19.20 -2.22 10.47
C SER A 343 18.91 -1.37 9.23
N LYS A 344 18.46 -0.11 9.39
CA LYS A 344 18.00 0.75 8.28
C LYS A 344 18.57 2.17 8.27
N LEU A 345 19.46 2.51 9.21
CA LEU A 345 20.21 3.76 9.13
C LEU A 345 21.30 3.75 8.05
N SER A 346 21.55 2.62 7.38
CA SER A 346 22.49 2.54 6.26
C SER A 346 21.86 2.68 4.88
N ASP A 347 20.53 2.53 4.73
CA ASP A 347 19.82 2.74 3.46
C ASP A 347 18.39 3.20 3.76
N ALA A 348 18.08 4.43 3.36
CA ALA A 348 16.82 5.13 3.59
C ALA A 348 15.60 4.32 3.10
N SER A 349 15.04 3.49 3.97
CA SER A 349 13.75 2.85 3.77
C SER A 349 12.79 3.38 4.84
N GLN A 350 12.19 4.53 4.50
CA GLN A 350 11.14 5.19 5.27
C GLN A 350 10.05 4.15 5.60
N TYR A 351 9.78 3.96 6.90
CA TYR A 351 8.63 3.16 7.31
C TYR A 351 7.36 3.95 7.00
N ALA A 352 6.59 3.51 6.00
CA ALA A 352 5.20 3.92 5.87
C ALA A 352 4.32 2.97 6.68
N LEU A 353 3.35 3.51 7.42
CA LEU A 353 2.39 2.78 8.25
C LEU A 353 1.52 1.82 7.41
N SER A 354 1.40 2.11 6.11
CA SER A 354 0.72 1.26 5.13
C SER A 354 1.58 0.10 4.60
N GLU A 355 2.87 0.01 4.95
CA GLU A 355 3.80 -0.95 4.35
C GLU A 355 4.30 -2.00 5.35
N ALA A 356 4.32 -3.26 4.90
CA ALA A 356 4.95 -4.34 5.63
C ALA A 356 6.48 -4.23 5.56
N PRO A 357 7.23 -4.60 6.60
CA PRO A 357 8.68 -4.33 6.74
C PRO A 357 9.59 -5.20 5.86
N TYR A 358 9.10 -5.72 4.74
CA TYR A 358 9.88 -6.62 3.88
C TYR A 358 10.83 -5.82 2.98
N ALA A 359 12.13 -6.15 3.02
CA ALA A 359 13.11 -5.67 2.04
C ALA A 359 12.95 -6.41 0.71
N SER A 360 13.49 -5.85 -0.39
CA SER A 360 13.57 -6.51 -1.71
C SER A 360 12.20 -6.90 -2.29
N ARG A 361 11.29 -5.93 -2.38
CA ARG A 361 9.97 -6.12 -3.00
C ARG A 361 9.66 -5.05 -4.03
N VAL A 362 8.98 -5.49 -5.08
CA VAL A 362 8.48 -4.65 -6.18
C VAL A 362 6.97 -4.52 -6.07
N LYS A 363 6.46 -3.34 -6.40
CA LYS A 363 5.03 -3.02 -6.28
C LYS A 363 4.32 -3.28 -7.59
N PHE A 364 3.21 -3.99 -7.51
CA PHE A 364 2.35 -4.30 -8.64
C PHE A 364 0.91 -3.95 -8.33
N ILE A 365 0.13 -3.67 -9.35
CA ILE A 365 -1.32 -3.62 -9.31
C ILE A 365 -1.88 -4.80 -10.07
N ALA A 366 -2.74 -5.58 -9.41
CA ALA A 366 -3.59 -6.56 -10.08
C ALA A 366 -5.00 -5.99 -10.21
N THR A 367 -5.48 -5.85 -11.45
CA THR A 367 -6.89 -5.54 -11.73
C THR A 367 -7.60 -6.85 -12.04
N VAL A 368 -8.54 -7.22 -11.18
CA VAL A 368 -9.33 -8.45 -11.29
C VAL A 368 -10.73 -8.07 -11.77
N LEU A 369 -11.21 -8.69 -12.84
CA LEU A 369 -12.43 -8.29 -13.54
C LEU A 369 -13.25 -9.50 -13.98
N ASN A 370 -14.55 -9.48 -13.67
CA ASN A 370 -15.54 -10.39 -14.24
C ASN A 370 -16.89 -9.68 -14.35
N GLU A 371 -17.42 -9.54 -15.57
CA GLU A 371 -18.70 -8.83 -15.78
C GLU A 371 -19.90 -9.56 -15.16
N ARG A 372 -19.77 -10.88 -14.89
CA ARG A 372 -20.79 -11.67 -14.21
C ARG A 372 -20.68 -11.62 -12.68
N GLY A 373 -19.66 -10.94 -12.17
CA GLY A 373 -19.35 -10.82 -10.75
C GLY A 373 -18.20 -11.73 -10.31
N LEU A 374 -17.39 -11.25 -9.37
CA LEU A 374 -16.30 -11.99 -8.75
C LEU A 374 -16.86 -12.98 -7.72
N THR A 375 -16.52 -14.25 -7.88
CA THR A 375 -16.99 -15.32 -7.01
C THR A 375 -16.03 -15.55 -5.83
N PRO A 376 -16.53 -15.95 -4.65
CA PRO A 376 -15.68 -16.35 -3.54
C PRO A 376 -14.72 -17.49 -3.88
N GLU A 377 -15.13 -18.42 -4.75
CA GLU A 377 -14.31 -19.54 -5.21
C GLU A 377 -13.06 -19.06 -5.93
N PHE A 378 -13.22 -18.16 -6.92
CA PHE A 378 -12.10 -17.55 -7.63
C PHE A 378 -11.21 -16.75 -6.67
N LEU A 379 -11.81 -15.89 -5.83
CA LEU A 379 -11.05 -15.05 -4.91
C LEU A 379 -10.22 -15.87 -3.92
N SER A 380 -10.76 -17.00 -3.45
CA SER A 380 -10.05 -17.93 -2.58
C SER A 380 -8.85 -18.56 -3.31
N GLU A 381 -9.05 -19.09 -4.53
CA GLU A 381 -7.97 -19.68 -5.33
C GLU A 381 -6.87 -18.67 -5.67
N TRP A 382 -7.26 -17.47 -6.10
CA TRP A 382 -6.36 -16.34 -6.35
C TRP A 382 -5.54 -15.95 -5.11
N LEU A 383 -6.18 -15.82 -3.94
CA LEU A 383 -5.49 -15.45 -2.70
C LEU A 383 -4.57 -16.58 -2.21
N ASN A 384 -4.94 -17.84 -2.41
CA ASN A 384 -4.07 -18.98 -2.12
C ASN A 384 -2.83 -18.97 -3.01
N TRP A 385 -3.00 -18.71 -4.31
CA TRP A 385 -1.87 -18.55 -5.23
C TRP A 385 -0.94 -17.40 -4.80
N LEU A 386 -1.49 -16.23 -4.42
CA LEU A 386 -0.70 -15.12 -3.88
C LEU A 386 0.10 -15.55 -2.64
N LEU A 387 -0.53 -16.29 -1.73
CA LEU A 387 0.10 -16.80 -0.51
C LEU A 387 1.25 -17.78 -0.81
N GLU A 388 1.04 -18.72 -1.73
CA GLU A 388 2.07 -19.68 -2.18
C GLU A 388 3.29 -18.97 -2.74
N LYS A 389 3.07 -17.90 -3.52
CA LYS A 389 4.13 -17.05 -4.07
C LYS A 389 4.68 -16.02 -3.07
N LYS A 390 4.19 -16.01 -1.82
CA LYS A 390 4.57 -15.06 -0.77
C LYS A 390 4.31 -13.60 -1.15
N ILE A 391 3.35 -13.35 -2.03
CA ILE A 391 2.90 -12.02 -2.43
C ILE A 391 1.95 -11.48 -1.35
N SER A 392 2.18 -10.24 -0.92
CA SER A 392 1.34 -9.60 0.10
C SER A 392 0.38 -8.59 -0.54
N VAL A 393 -0.89 -8.62 -0.12
CA VAL A 393 -1.87 -7.59 -0.47
C VAL A 393 -1.73 -6.42 0.50
N GLU A 394 -1.43 -5.23 -0.03
CA GLU A 394 -1.28 -4.00 0.76
C GLU A 394 -2.58 -3.19 0.79
N GLN A 395 -3.32 -3.19 -0.32
CA GLN A 395 -4.55 -2.44 -0.45
C GLN A 395 -5.52 -3.15 -1.41
N MET A 396 -6.82 -3.00 -1.13
CA MET A 396 -7.90 -3.40 -2.03
C MET A 396 -8.79 -2.19 -2.30
N ARG A 397 -9.11 -1.93 -3.56
CA ARG A 397 -10.02 -0.87 -3.98
C ARG A 397 -11.02 -1.43 -4.98
N ARG A 398 -12.31 -1.29 -4.69
CA ARG A 398 -13.36 -1.59 -5.67
C ARG A 398 -13.36 -0.50 -6.75
N LEU A 399 -13.38 -0.91 -8.02
CA LEU A 399 -13.41 0.03 -9.15
C LEU A 399 -14.81 0.20 -9.73
N ASP A 400 -15.67 -0.81 -9.65
CA ASP A 400 -17.04 -0.75 -10.14
C ASP A 400 -18.03 -0.17 -9.11
N SER A 401 -19.19 0.29 -9.56
CA SER A 401 -20.29 0.76 -8.71
C SER A 401 -21.58 -0.06 -8.88
N HIS A 402 -21.48 -1.30 -9.38
CA HIS A 402 -22.64 -2.15 -9.61
C HIS A 402 -23.17 -2.79 -8.32
N SER A 403 -24.32 -3.46 -8.38
CA SER A 403 -24.84 -4.21 -7.22
C SER A 403 -24.00 -5.45 -6.92
N THR A 404 -23.50 -6.11 -7.96
CA THR A 404 -22.54 -7.21 -7.88
C THR A 404 -21.11 -6.68 -8.00
N LEU A 405 -20.19 -7.27 -7.24
CA LEU A 405 -18.77 -6.91 -7.28
C LEU A 405 -18.16 -7.42 -8.59
N MET A 406 -17.89 -6.53 -9.55
CA MET A 406 -17.36 -6.93 -10.86
C MET A 406 -15.86 -6.68 -10.99
N CYS A 407 -15.33 -5.62 -10.37
CA CYS A 407 -13.93 -5.25 -10.54
C CYS A 407 -13.27 -4.77 -9.24
N VAL A 408 -12.12 -5.38 -8.93
CA VAL A 408 -11.29 -5.03 -7.77
C VAL A 408 -9.84 -4.81 -8.20
N GLU A 409 -9.27 -3.73 -7.70
CA GLU A 409 -7.86 -3.40 -7.77
C GLU A 409 -7.16 -3.85 -6.49
N PHE A 410 -6.11 -4.66 -6.63
CA PHE A 410 -5.23 -5.06 -5.54
C PHE A 410 -3.87 -4.39 -5.72
N ARG A 411 -3.40 -3.69 -4.68
CA ARG A 411 -2.00 -3.28 -4.59
C ARG A 411 -1.20 -4.39 -3.94
N LEU A 412 -0.22 -4.91 -4.66
CA LEU A 412 0.55 -6.09 -4.33
C LEU A 412 2.01 -5.74 -4.07
N SER A 413 2.59 -6.41 -3.08
CA SER A 413 4.01 -6.38 -2.74
C SER A 413 4.63 -7.72 -3.08
N VAL A 414 5.31 -7.76 -4.23
CA VAL A 414 5.81 -8.99 -4.87
C VAL A 414 7.31 -9.14 -4.60
N PRO A 415 7.79 -10.32 -4.18
CA PRO A 415 9.24 -10.60 -4.10
C PRO A 415 9.93 -10.36 -5.45
N ASP A 416 11.09 -9.69 -5.43
CA ASP A 416 11.89 -9.41 -6.64
C ASP A 416 12.48 -10.67 -7.31
N THR A 417 12.48 -11.81 -6.60
CA THR A 417 12.92 -13.11 -7.10
C THR A 417 11.93 -13.78 -8.06
N LEU A 418 10.68 -13.31 -8.14
CA LEU A 418 9.66 -13.92 -9.00
C LEU A 418 9.72 -13.32 -10.42
N SER A 419 9.79 -14.19 -11.42
CA SER A 419 9.72 -13.77 -12.82
C SER A 419 8.30 -13.32 -13.19
N PRO A 420 8.12 -12.13 -13.80
CA PRO A 420 6.82 -11.70 -14.33
C PRO A 420 6.21 -12.68 -15.33
N GLU A 421 7.04 -13.36 -16.12
CA GLU A 421 6.58 -14.31 -17.14
C GLU A 421 5.99 -15.59 -16.52
N GLU A 422 6.65 -16.13 -15.50
CA GLU A 422 6.19 -17.30 -14.75
C GLU A 422 4.86 -17.00 -14.05
N MET A 423 4.78 -15.85 -13.36
CA MET A 423 3.55 -15.40 -12.72
C MET A 423 2.42 -15.31 -13.74
N ARG A 424 2.67 -14.67 -14.90
CA ARG A 424 1.65 -14.51 -15.94
C ARG A 424 1.14 -15.84 -16.49
N SER A 425 2.03 -16.81 -16.72
CA SER A 425 1.64 -18.14 -17.24
C SER A 425 0.71 -18.87 -16.27
N GLU A 426 1.04 -18.88 -14.98
CA GLU A 426 0.19 -19.50 -13.95
C GLU A 426 -1.15 -18.75 -13.78
N LEU A 427 -1.10 -17.41 -13.81
CA LEU A 427 -2.31 -16.59 -13.72
C LEU A 427 -3.28 -16.80 -14.88
N ILE A 428 -2.78 -17.02 -16.08
CA ILE A 428 -3.62 -17.36 -17.24
C ILE A 428 -4.39 -18.65 -16.98
N ALA A 429 -3.77 -19.66 -16.35
CA ALA A 429 -4.45 -20.92 -16.05
C ALA A 429 -5.62 -20.72 -15.07
N ILE A 430 -5.35 -20.07 -13.93
CA ILE A 430 -6.37 -19.77 -12.90
C ILE A 430 -7.51 -18.92 -13.48
N SER A 431 -7.14 -17.85 -14.17
CA SER A 431 -8.08 -16.90 -14.78
C SER A 431 -9.01 -17.56 -15.80
N THR A 432 -8.48 -18.49 -16.61
CA THR A 432 -9.26 -19.19 -17.66
C THR A 432 -10.27 -20.15 -17.06
N GLY A 433 -9.94 -20.84 -15.96
CA GLY A 433 -10.84 -21.76 -15.26
C GLY A 433 -12.11 -21.07 -14.71
N HIS A 434 -11.99 -19.80 -14.33
CA HIS A 434 -13.06 -19.02 -13.71
C HIS A 434 -13.67 -17.94 -14.62
N GLN A 435 -13.28 -17.87 -15.89
CA GLN A 435 -13.70 -16.81 -16.83
C GLN A 435 -13.50 -15.38 -16.25
N THR A 436 -12.46 -15.22 -15.43
CA THR A 436 -12.15 -13.98 -14.71
C THR A 436 -10.82 -13.46 -15.23
N ASP A 437 -10.79 -12.20 -15.64
CA ASP A 437 -9.57 -11.58 -16.14
C ASP A 437 -8.74 -11.01 -15.00
N VAL A 438 -7.44 -11.25 -15.06
CA VAL A 438 -6.46 -10.67 -14.14
C VAL A 438 -5.38 -9.97 -14.94
N ALA A 439 -5.27 -8.65 -14.78
CA ALA A 439 -4.23 -7.84 -15.39
C ALA A 439 -3.23 -7.40 -14.32
N LEU A 440 -1.98 -7.86 -14.45
CA LEU A 440 -0.89 -7.51 -13.54
C LEU A 440 0.00 -6.44 -14.18
N GLN A 441 0.15 -5.29 -13.51
CA GLN A 441 0.91 -4.14 -14.02
C GLN A 441 1.87 -3.61 -12.94
N PRO A 442 3.08 -3.16 -13.29
CA PRO A 442 3.94 -2.45 -12.34
C PRO A 442 3.24 -1.22 -11.76
N ASP A 443 3.35 -1.02 -10.44
CA ASP A 443 2.83 0.17 -9.76
C ASP A 443 3.83 1.33 -9.89
N ASN A 444 3.82 1.98 -11.06
CA ASN A 444 4.70 3.11 -11.37
C ASN A 444 3.91 4.36 -11.78
N VAL A 445 4.61 5.49 -11.91
CA VAL A 445 4.01 6.80 -12.25
C VAL A 445 3.24 6.78 -13.58
N PHE A 446 3.65 5.95 -14.53
CA PHE A 446 3.05 5.88 -15.86
C PHE A 446 1.77 5.04 -15.92
N ARG A 447 1.46 4.26 -14.87
CA ARG A 447 0.25 3.42 -14.84
C ARG A 447 -1.02 4.22 -15.12
N ARG A 448 -1.20 5.36 -14.42
CA ARG A 448 -2.35 6.26 -14.58
C ARG A 448 -2.09 7.44 -15.52
N GLN A 449 -0.86 7.61 -15.99
CA GLN A 449 -0.45 8.71 -16.86
C GLN A 449 -0.29 8.27 -18.32
N LYS A 450 -1.13 7.33 -18.76
CA LYS A 450 -1.23 6.96 -20.18
C LYS A 450 -1.74 8.16 -20.99
N ARG A 451 -1.35 8.28 -22.25
CA ARG A 451 -1.67 9.44 -23.11
C ARG A 451 -2.03 9.09 -24.55
N LEU A 452 -1.65 7.91 -25.02
CA LEU A 452 -1.96 7.40 -26.36
C LEU A 452 -2.61 6.01 -26.24
N VAL A 453 -3.73 5.81 -26.93
CA VAL A 453 -4.33 4.49 -27.11
C VAL A 453 -4.40 4.17 -28.59
N VAL A 454 -3.82 3.04 -28.97
CA VAL A 454 -3.81 2.51 -30.33
C VAL A 454 -4.65 1.23 -30.37
N PHE A 455 -5.59 1.17 -31.30
CA PHE A 455 -6.48 0.03 -31.46
C PHE A 455 -6.27 -0.65 -32.81
N ASP A 456 -6.40 -1.98 -32.84
CA ASP A 456 -6.83 -2.63 -34.08
C ASP A 456 -8.31 -2.28 -34.39
N MET A 457 -8.70 -2.47 -35.64
CA MET A 457 -10.06 -2.23 -36.10
C MET A 457 -10.91 -3.51 -36.04
N ASP A 458 -10.59 -4.46 -36.92
CA ASP A 458 -11.33 -5.71 -37.10
C ASP A 458 -11.28 -6.52 -35.80
N SER A 459 -12.39 -7.16 -35.43
CA SER A 459 -12.52 -7.97 -34.20
C SER A 459 -12.12 -7.26 -32.87
N THR A 460 -11.90 -5.94 -32.90
CA THR A 460 -11.47 -5.12 -31.75
C THR A 460 -12.39 -3.91 -31.58
N LEU A 461 -12.30 -2.87 -32.43
CA LEU A 461 -13.21 -1.71 -32.39
C LEU A 461 -14.58 -2.02 -33.02
N ILE A 462 -14.60 -2.92 -33.99
CA ILE A 462 -15.79 -3.46 -34.63
C ILE A 462 -15.81 -4.97 -34.46
N GLN A 463 -17.00 -5.58 -34.52
CA GLN A 463 -17.16 -7.01 -34.28
C GLN A 463 -16.84 -7.86 -35.52
N GLN A 464 -16.89 -7.26 -36.70
CA GLN A 464 -16.71 -7.95 -37.98
C GLN A 464 -15.27 -7.87 -38.50
N GLU A 465 -14.95 -8.80 -39.40
CA GLU A 465 -13.80 -8.73 -40.30
C GLU A 465 -14.21 -7.99 -41.58
N VAL A 466 -13.66 -6.81 -41.84
CA VAL A 466 -14.12 -5.95 -42.95
C VAL A 466 -14.02 -6.62 -44.33
N ILE A 467 -13.00 -7.44 -44.57
CA ILE A 467 -12.83 -8.11 -45.86
C ILE A 467 -13.92 -9.15 -46.13
N ASP A 468 -14.40 -9.81 -45.08
CA ASP A 468 -15.48 -10.80 -45.17
C ASP A 468 -16.82 -10.11 -45.41
N GLU A 469 -17.06 -8.93 -44.82
CA GLU A 469 -18.25 -8.12 -45.10
C GLU A 469 -18.27 -7.62 -46.55
N ILE A 470 -17.12 -7.20 -47.10
CA ILE A 470 -17.02 -6.84 -48.53
C ILE A 470 -17.29 -8.06 -49.41
N ALA A 471 -16.74 -9.23 -49.04
CA ALA A 471 -16.94 -10.48 -49.77
C ALA A 471 -18.41 -10.90 -49.76
N ARG A 472 -19.11 -10.74 -48.64
CA ARG A 472 -20.55 -11.02 -48.50
C ARG A 472 -21.39 -10.07 -49.34
N ALA A 473 -21.08 -8.77 -49.30
CA ALA A 473 -21.77 -7.77 -50.12
C ALA A 473 -21.61 -8.02 -51.64
N THR A 474 -20.58 -8.76 -52.04
CA THR A 474 -20.23 -9.03 -53.45
C THR A 474 -20.44 -10.49 -53.87
N GLY A 475 -20.90 -11.35 -52.96
CA GLY A 475 -21.23 -12.75 -53.24
C GLY A 475 -20.03 -13.71 -53.38
N ILE A 476 -18.85 -13.34 -52.90
CA ILE A 476 -17.58 -14.10 -53.01
C ILE A 476 -17.04 -14.59 -51.64
N GLU A 477 -17.93 -14.73 -50.66
CA GLU A 477 -17.59 -15.10 -49.28
C GLU A 477 -16.87 -16.46 -49.20
N LYS A 478 -17.25 -17.42 -50.04
CA LYS A 478 -16.67 -18.77 -50.04
C LYS A 478 -15.21 -18.77 -50.50
N GLU A 479 -14.89 -18.00 -51.53
CA GLU A 479 -13.54 -17.90 -52.07
C GLU A 479 -12.60 -17.19 -51.09
N VAL A 480 -13.08 -16.14 -50.42
CA VAL A 480 -12.30 -15.42 -49.39
C VAL A 480 -12.07 -16.31 -48.16
N ALA A 481 -13.09 -17.03 -47.70
CA ALA A 481 -12.99 -17.95 -46.57
C ALA A 481 -11.93 -19.04 -46.79
N ALA A 482 -11.88 -19.63 -48.00
CA ALA A 482 -10.88 -20.64 -48.34
C ALA A 482 -9.43 -20.12 -48.23
N ILE A 483 -9.18 -18.86 -48.64
CA ILE A 483 -7.85 -18.24 -48.53
C ILE A 483 -7.52 -17.91 -47.06
N THR A 484 -8.51 -17.44 -46.30
CA THR A 484 -8.35 -17.16 -44.86
C THR A 484 -8.00 -18.45 -44.09
N GLU A 485 -8.64 -19.57 -44.43
CA GLU A 485 -8.35 -20.87 -43.84
C GLU A 485 -6.91 -21.34 -44.13
N SER A 486 -6.46 -21.27 -45.39
CA SER A 486 -5.06 -21.56 -45.75
C SER A 486 -4.06 -20.66 -45.01
N ALA A 487 -4.38 -19.37 -44.81
CA ALA A 487 -3.52 -18.46 -44.04
C ALA A 487 -3.47 -18.84 -42.55
N MET A 488 -4.60 -19.24 -41.97
CA MET A 488 -4.66 -19.71 -40.57
C MET A 488 -3.94 -21.04 -40.35
N GLN A 489 -3.88 -21.91 -41.37
CA GLN A 489 -3.08 -23.14 -41.37
C GLN A 489 -1.58 -22.89 -41.56
N GLY A 490 -1.18 -21.64 -41.88
CA GLY A 490 0.22 -21.26 -42.10
C GLY A 490 0.77 -21.66 -43.47
N GLU A 491 -0.11 -22.01 -44.42
CA GLU A 491 0.29 -22.39 -45.79
C GLU A 491 0.76 -21.18 -46.61
N ILE A 492 0.23 -20.00 -46.30
CA ILE A 492 0.56 -18.73 -46.96
C ILE A 492 0.81 -17.64 -45.92
N ASP A 493 1.70 -16.70 -46.23
CA ASP A 493 1.98 -15.57 -45.33
C ASP A 493 0.89 -14.49 -45.37
N PHE A 494 0.95 -13.52 -44.45
CA PHE A 494 -0.07 -12.46 -44.36
C PHE A 494 -0.16 -11.60 -45.64
N LYS A 495 0.98 -11.26 -46.25
CA LYS A 495 1.00 -10.40 -47.45
C LYS A 495 0.41 -11.13 -48.65
N GLU A 496 0.75 -12.40 -48.80
CA GLU A 496 0.20 -13.28 -49.83
C GLU A 496 -1.30 -13.51 -49.62
N SER A 497 -1.72 -13.83 -48.39
CA SER A 497 -3.14 -13.99 -48.05
C SER A 497 -3.94 -12.71 -48.35
N LEU A 498 -3.43 -11.55 -47.96
CA LEU A 498 -4.08 -10.27 -48.27
C LEU A 498 -4.15 -10.03 -49.78
N ALA A 499 -3.05 -10.22 -50.50
CA ALA A 499 -3.01 -10.01 -51.96
C ALA A 499 -4.00 -10.91 -52.70
N ARG A 500 -4.08 -12.21 -52.33
CA ARG A 500 -5.02 -13.16 -52.92
C ARG A 500 -6.48 -12.78 -52.61
N ARG A 501 -6.80 -12.40 -51.38
CA ARG A 501 -8.17 -11.98 -51.02
C ARG A 501 -8.56 -10.68 -51.71
N VAL A 502 -7.65 -9.70 -51.78
CA VAL A 502 -7.90 -8.43 -52.47
C VAL A 502 -8.06 -8.64 -53.99
N ALA A 503 -7.34 -9.59 -54.59
CA ALA A 503 -7.50 -9.91 -56.02
C ALA A 503 -8.92 -10.39 -56.37
N LEU A 504 -9.61 -11.06 -55.46
CA LEU A 504 -11.01 -11.47 -55.64
C LEU A 504 -11.99 -10.29 -55.65
N LEU A 505 -11.61 -9.14 -55.07
CA LEU A 505 -12.41 -7.92 -55.06
C LEU A 505 -12.35 -7.15 -56.39
N LYS A 506 -11.68 -7.69 -57.42
CA LYS A 506 -11.55 -7.03 -58.72
C LYS A 506 -12.92 -6.86 -59.38
N GLY A 507 -13.25 -5.63 -59.74
CA GLY A 507 -14.53 -5.28 -60.36
C GLY A 507 -15.66 -4.97 -59.37
N THR A 508 -15.41 -5.07 -58.07
CA THR A 508 -16.35 -4.62 -57.04
C THR A 508 -16.59 -3.11 -57.14
N PRO A 509 -17.84 -2.64 -57.23
CA PRO A 509 -18.17 -1.21 -57.19
C PRO A 509 -17.80 -0.58 -55.85
N ILE A 510 -17.33 0.66 -55.83
CA ILE A 510 -16.96 1.36 -54.59
C ILE A 510 -18.17 1.53 -53.67
N GLU A 511 -19.38 1.61 -54.22
CA GLU A 511 -20.63 1.71 -53.46
C GLU A 511 -20.84 0.52 -52.51
N ALA A 512 -20.24 -0.65 -52.79
CA ALA A 512 -20.26 -1.78 -51.87
C ALA A 512 -19.57 -1.44 -50.53
N LEU A 513 -18.55 -0.58 -50.52
CA LEU A 513 -17.90 -0.13 -49.29
C LEU A 513 -18.83 0.73 -48.44
N GLU A 514 -19.74 1.51 -49.06
CA GLU A 514 -20.74 2.29 -48.31
C GLU A 514 -21.79 1.38 -47.65
N GLN A 515 -22.18 0.29 -48.31
CA GLN A 515 -23.06 -0.72 -47.72
C GLN A 515 -22.41 -1.38 -46.50
N VAL A 516 -21.12 -1.73 -46.60
CA VAL A 516 -20.37 -2.30 -45.47
C VAL A 516 -20.31 -1.32 -44.30
N LYS A 517 -20.04 -0.02 -44.53
CA LYS A 517 -20.04 0.98 -43.43
C LYS A 517 -21.35 0.99 -42.63
N GLN A 518 -22.48 0.83 -43.31
CA GLN A 518 -23.81 0.83 -42.67
C GLN A 518 -24.09 -0.46 -41.89
N SER A 519 -23.43 -1.57 -42.22
CA SER A 519 -23.60 -2.85 -41.52
C SER A 519 -22.60 -3.08 -40.39
N LEU A 520 -21.55 -2.24 -40.26
CA LEU A 520 -20.56 -2.38 -39.19
C LEU A 520 -21.22 -2.22 -37.81
N VAL A 521 -20.90 -3.14 -36.91
CA VAL A 521 -21.33 -3.09 -35.52
C VAL A 521 -20.11 -2.82 -34.65
N PHE A 522 -20.14 -1.67 -33.97
CA PHE A 522 -19.10 -1.31 -33.01
C PHE A 522 -19.11 -2.25 -31.81
N THR A 523 -17.93 -2.57 -31.30
CA THR A 523 -17.77 -3.37 -30.09
C THR A 523 -18.40 -2.66 -28.90
N GLU A 524 -19.00 -3.43 -27.99
CA GLU A 524 -19.62 -2.89 -26.78
C GLU A 524 -18.62 -2.02 -26.00
N GLY A 525 -19.06 -0.84 -25.58
CA GLY A 525 -18.20 0.11 -24.87
C GLY A 525 -17.19 0.88 -25.74
N ALA A 526 -17.06 0.63 -27.05
CA ALA A 526 -16.11 1.36 -27.91
C ALA A 526 -16.34 2.88 -27.90
N HIS A 527 -17.58 3.31 -28.17
CA HIS A 527 -17.95 4.72 -28.12
C HIS A 527 -17.79 5.31 -26.70
N TYR A 528 -18.14 4.55 -25.67
CA TYR A 528 -18.02 4.97 -24.27
C TYR A 528 -16.56 5.24 -23.90
N LEU A 529 -15.68 4.28 -24.21
CA LEU A 529 -14.25 4.34 -23.98
C LEU A 529 -13.62 5.53 -24.73
N CYS A 530 -13.86 5.63 -26.04
CA CYS A 530 -13.24 6.67 -26.86
C CYS A 530 -13.64 8.05 -26.38
N ARG A 531 -14.93 8.30 -26.09
CA ARG A 531 -15.38 9.59 -25.53
C ARG A 531 -14.68 9.90 -24.21
N ALA A 532 -14.68 8.98 -23.25
CA ALA A 532 -14.04 9.20 -21.94
C ALA A 532 -12.54 9.52 -22.08
N LEU A 533 -11.84 8.79 -22.95
CA LEU A 533 -10.42 9.03 -23.21
C LEU A 533 -10.18 10.38 -23.93
N LYS A 534 -11.03 10.77 -24.88
CA LYS A 534 -10.94 12.10 -25.53
C LYS A 534 -11.13 13.22 -24.53
N SER A 535 -12.12 13.13 -23.64
CA SER A 535 -12.33 14.10 -22.55
C SER A 535 -11.12 14.19 -21.63
N ALA A 536 -10.45 13.06 -21.36
CA ALA A 536 -9.21 13.01 -20.58
C ALA A 536 -7.96 13.48 -21.35
N GLY A 537 -8.10 13.95 -22.60
CA GLY A 537 -7.00 14.50 -23.39
C GLY A 537 -6.09 13.47 -24.05
N PHE A 538 -6.57 12.24 -24.25
CA PHE A 538 -5.82 11.20 -24.94
C PHE A 538 -5.78 11.42 -26.45
N LYS A 539 -4.69 10.97 -27.05
CA LYS A 539 -4.60 10.71 -28.48
C LYS A 539 -5.06 9.31 -28.77
N LEU A 540 -5.92 9.16 -29.77
CA LEU A 540 -6.47 7.87 -30.16
C LEU A 540 -6.13 7.56 -31.61
N ALA A 541 -5.78 6.31 -31.89
CA ALA A 541 -5.42 5.86 -33.23
C ALA A 541 -6.03 4.50 -33.54
N VAL A 542 -6.42 4.31 -34.79
CA VAL A 542 -6.71 2.97 -35.34
C VAL A 542 -5.63 2.59 -36.34
N ILE A 543 -5.06 1.39 -36.18
CA ILE A 543 -4.06 0.82 -37.08
C ILE A 543 -4.49 -0.59 -37.47
N SER A 544 -4.94 -0.76 -38.71
CA SER A 544 -5.60 -1.98 -39.17
C SER A 544 -4.95 -2.61 -40.39
N GLY A 545 -5.02 -3.94 -40.47
CA GLY A 545 -4.71 -4.71 -41.69
C GLY A 545 -5.84 -4.71 -42.73
N GLY A 546 -7.00 -4.14 -42.41
CA GLY A 546 -8.12 -3.90 -43.32
C GLY A 546 -7.88 -2.69 -44.22
N PHE A 547 -8.93 -1.94 -44.54
CA PHE A 547 -8.89 -0.92 -45.60
C PHE A 547 -9.16 0.51 -45.13
N LEU A 548 -8.40 1.46 -45.69
CA LEU A 548 -8.40 2.88 -45.31
C LEU A 548 -9.77 3.57 -45.36
N PRO A 549 -10.65 3.33 -46.34
CA PRO A 549 -11.98 3.94 -46.34
C PRO A 549 -12.82 3.59 -45.11
N LEU A 550 -12.73 2.33 -44.62
CA LEU A 550 -13.45 1.89 -43.43
C LEU A 550 -12.76 2.38 -42.15
N ALA A 551 -11.42 2.34 -42.10
CA ALA A 551 -10.68 2.90 -40.97
C ALA A 551 -10.94 4.41 -40.78
N LYS A 552 -11.11 5.18 -41.87
CA LYS A 552 -11.51 6.60 -41.81
C LYS A 552 -12.94 6.79 -41.30
N TYR A 553 -13.86 5.89 -41.65
CA TYR A 553 -15.21 5.89 -41.11
C TYR A 553 -15.20 5.63 -39.60
N VAL A 554 -14.55 4.56 -39.15
CA VAL A 554 -14.37 4.23 -37.72
C VAL A 554 -13.72 5.39 -36.96
N LYS A 555 -12.68 6.01 -37.54
CA LYS A 555 -12.05 7.22 -36.98
C LYS A 555 -13.05 8.34 -36.74
N THR A 556 -13.92 8.60 -37.71
CA THR A 556 -14.89 9.71 -37.64
C THR A 556 -15.95 9.41 -36.58
N GLU A 557 -16.52 8.20 -36.59
CA GLU A 557 -17.57 7.77 -35.65
C GLU A 557 -17.09 7.73 -34.19
N LEU A 558 -15.83 7.36 -33.96
CA LEU A 558 -15.25 7.26 -32.61
C LEU A 558 -14.44 8.49 -32.18
N GLY A 559 -14.30 9.50 -33.05
CA GLY A 559 -13.52 10.71 -32.76
C GLY A 559 -12.01 10.46 -32.59
N LEU A 560 -11.45 9.50 -33.33
CA LEU A 560 -10.02 9.18 -33.27
C LEU A 560 -9.18 10.26 -33.98
N ASP A 561 -7.91 10.40 -33.61
CA ASP A 561 -6.99 11.37 -34.19
C ASP A 561 -6.31 10.82 -35.46
N TYR A 562 -5.95 9.53 -35.44
CA TYR A 562 -5.20 8.87 -36.51
C TYR A 562 -5.93 7.63 -37.06
N ALA A 563 -5.76 7.38 -38.36
CA ALA A 563 -6.24 6.17 -39.02
C ALA A 563 -5.21 5.70 -40.05
N PHE A 564 -4.70 4.49 -39.88
CA PHE A 564 -3.80 3.83 -40.81
C PHE A 564 -4.34 2.45 -41.17
N ALA A 565 -4.40 2.15 -42.47
CA ALA A 565 -4.83 0.86 -43.01
C ALA A 565 -4.37 0.70 -44.45
N ASN A 566 -4.59 -0.47 -45.05
CA ASN A 566 -4.23 -0.72 -46.45
C ASN A 566 -5.10 0.11 -47.40
N GLN A 567 -4.51 0.62 -48.48
CA GLN A 567 -5.24 1.36 -49.49
C GLN A 567 -5.60 0.46 -50.66
N LEU A 568 -6.88 0.37 -51.00
CA LEU A 568 -7.35 -0.33 -52.20
C LEU A 568 -7.17 0.57 -53.43
N GLN A 569 -6.63 0.01 -54.52
CA GLN A 569 -6.54 0.70 -55.79
C GLN A 569 -7.90 0.70 -56.49
N VAL A 570 -8.26 1.85 -57.04
CA VAL A 570 -9.49 2.05 -57.82
C VAL A 570 -9.15 2.20 -59.30
N THR A 571 -10.10 1.87 -60.17
CA THR A 571 -10.00 2.06 -61.62
C THR A 571 -9.82 3.55 -61.97
N ALA A 572 -9.35 3.84 -63.19
CA ALA A 572 -9.09 5.22 -63.62
C ALA A 572 -10.33 6.13 -63.61
N ASP A 573 -11.53 5.55 -63.75
CA ASP A 573 -12.82 6.24 -63.62
C ASP A 573 -13.30 6.36 -62.17
N GLY A 574 -12.59 5.78 -61.21
CA GLY A 574 -12.90 5.83 -59.79
C GLY A 574 -14.16 5.07 -59.38
N LYS A 575 -14.66 4.13 -60.19
CA LYS A 575 -15.93 3.44 -59.91
C LYS A 575 -15.77 2.05 -59.30
N ASN A 576 -14.71 1.33 -59.65
CA ASN A 576 -14.52 -0.06 -59.25
C ASN A 576 -13.15 -0.30 -58.62
N LEU A 577 -13.03 -1.36 -57.83
CA LEU A 577 -11.76 -1.83 -57.28
C LEU A 577 -10.98 -2.61 -58.36
N THR A 578 -9.66 -2.40 -58.43
CA THR A 578 -8.80 -3.12 -59.38
C THR A 578 -8.36 -4.49 -58.90
N GLY A 579 -8.56 -4.78 -57.60
CA GLY A 579 -8.09 -5.99 -56.93
C GLY A 579 -6.62 -5.93 -56.51
N VAL A 580 -6.04 -4.73 -56.32
CA VAL A 580 -4.65 -4.53 -55.88
C VAL A 580 -4.59 -3.49 -54.75
N THR A 581 -3.64 -3.61 -53.84
CA THR A 581 -3.36 -2.59 -52.81
C THR A 581 -2.31 -1.58 -53.28
N VAL A 582 -2.39 -0.33 -52.78
CA VAL A 582 -1.45 0.75 -53.05
C VAL A 582 -0.60 1.03 -51.82
N GLY A 583 0.71 1.23 -52.03
CA GLY A 583 1.63 1.61 -50.97
C GLY A 583 2.07 0.44 -50.09
N PRO A 584 2.74 0.73 -48.95
CA PRO A 584 3.21 -0.30 -48.04
C PRO A 584 2.04 -1.00 -47.34
N VAL A 585 2.08 -2.33 -47.32
CA VAL A 585 1.08 -3.14 -46.61
C VAL A 585 1.24 -2.96 -45.10
N VAL A 586 0.13 -2.74 -44.40
CA VAL A 586 0.06 -2.66 -42.94
C VAL A 586 0.07 -4.09 -42.37
N ASP A 587 1.27 -4.65 -42.28
CA ASP A 587 1.55 -5.93 -41.60
C ASP A 587 1.88 -5.73 -40.11
N ALA A 588 2.19 -6.81 -39.40
CA ALA A 588 2.47 -6.79 -37.97
C ALA A 588 3.63 -5.84 -37.58
N THR A 589 4.69 -5.82 -38.39
CA THR A 589 5.85 -4.95 -38.18
C THR A 589 5.44 -3.50 -38.39
N ARG A 590 4.68 -3.25 -39.47
CA ARG A 590 4.19 -1.91 -39.79
C ARG A 590 3.24 -1.37 -38.74
N LYS A 591 2.41 -2.20 -38.11
CA LYS A 591 1.55 -1.77 -36.98
C LYS A 591 2.39 -1.24 -35.81
N ALA A 592 3.45 -1.97 -35.44
CA ALA A 592 4.36 -1.55 -34.37
C ALA A 592 5.12 -0.26 -34.71
N GLU A 593 5.65 -0.14 -35.94
CA GLU A 593 6.31 1.09 -36.40
C GLU A 593 5.38 2.29 -36.38
N LEU A 594 4.14 2.14 -36.86
CA LEU A 594 3.16 3.23 -36.89
C LEU A 594 2.78 3.69 -35.47
N LEU A 595 2.67 2.77 -34.50
CA LEU A 595 2.49 3.13 -33.09
C LEU A 595 3.65 4.00 -32.59
N GLU A 596 4.90 3.63 -32.88
CA GLU A 596 6.09 4.40 -32.49
C GLU A 596 6.12 5.77 -33.18
N VAL A 597 5.76 5.84 -34.46
CA VAL A 597 5.69 7.10 -35.22
C VAL A 597 4.65 8.05 -34.61
N ILE A 598 3.47 7.57 -34.25
CA ILE A 598 2.43 8.40 -33.61
C ILE A 598 2.92 8.87 -32.23
N ALA A 599 3.49 7.97 -31.43
CA ALA A 599 4.02 8.30 -30.12
C ALA A 599 5.12 9.38 -30.22
N GLN A 600 6.04 9.26 -31.18
CA GLN A 600 7.08 10.24 -31.44
C GLN A 600 6.50 11.59 -31.91
N ALA A 601 5.53 11.57 -32.83
CA ALA A 601 4.91 12.79 -33.36
C ALA A 601 4.17 13.59 -32.28
N GLU A 602 3.58 12.91 -31.30
CA GLU A 602 2.86 13.51 -30.18
C GLU A 602 3.74 13.76 -28.94
N GLY A 603 5.02 13.39 -28.98
CA GLY A 603 5.94 13.54 -27.84
C GLY A 603 5.58 12.66 -26.64
N ILE A 604 5.00 11.49 -26.89
CA ILE A 604 4.52 10.54 -25.87
C ILE A 604 5.51 9.39 -25.72
N ALA A 605 5.97 9.12 -24.50
CA ALA A 605 6.83 7.97 -24.23
C ALA A 605 6.06 6.64 -24.37
N LEU A 606 6.73 5.56 -24.80
CA LEU A 606 6.10 4.23 -24.92
C LEU A 606 5.52 3.72 -23.60
N ASP A 607 6.08 4.14 -22.45
CA ASP A 607 5.53 3.88 -21.11
C ASP A 607 4.11 4.45 -20.89
N GLN A 608 3.71 5.43 -21.70
CA GLN A 608 2.40 6.07 -21.67
C GLN A 608 1.46 5.57 -22.77
N VAL A 609 1.87 4.56 -23.54
CA VAL A 609 1.09 4.00 -24.64
C VAL A 609 0.32 2.76 -24.20
N VAL A 610 -0.94 2.68 -24.61
CA VAL A 610 -1.81 1.50 -24.55
C VAL A 610 -2.02 1.00 -25.98
N ALA A 611 -1.92 -0.30 -26.19
CA ALA A 611 -2.26 -0.93 -27.46
C ALA A 611 -3.31 -2.03 -27.22
N VAL A 612 -4.28 -2.14 -28.11
CA VAL A 612 -5.40 -3.09 -28.01
C VAL A 612 -5.55 -3.82 -29.33
N GLY A 613 -5.66 -5.14 -29.30
CA GLY A 613 -5.87 -5.97 -30.48
C GLY A 613 -6.24 -7.41 -30.10
N ASP A 614 -6.69 -8.18 -31.06
CA ASP A 614 -7.15 -9.57 -30.88
C ASP A 614 -6.24 -10.59 -31.61
N GLY A 615 -5.50 -10.13 -32.62
CA GLY A 615 -4.85 -10.97 -33.62
C GLY A 615 -3.35 -11.19 -33.39
N ALA A 616 -2.81 -12.22 -34.04
CA ALA A 616 -1.37 -12.50 -34.00
C ALA A 616 -0.54 -11.42 -34.74
N ASN A 617 -1.17 -10.72 -35.68
CA ASN A 617 -0.63 -9.53 -36.35
C ASN A 617 -0.46 -8.35 -35.40
N ASP A 618 -1.12 -8.31 -34.24
CA ASP A 618 -0.99 -7.22 -33.28
C ASP A 618 0.13 -7.43 -32.27
N LEU A 619 0.66 -8.64 -32.14
CA LEU A 619 1.60 -8.99 -31.07
C LEU A 619 2.82 -8.08 -30.98
N LEU A 620 3.37 -7.65 -32.12
CA LEU A 620 4.48 -6.70 -32.13
C LEU A 620 4.05 -5.32 -31.61
N MET A 621 2.88 -4.83 -32.02
CA MET A 621 2.31 -3.56 -31.54
C MET A 621 1.99 -3.62 -30.04
N LEU A 622 1.34 -4.71 -29.58
CA LEU A 622 1.05 -4.98 -28.17
C LEU A 622 2.33 -5.05 -27.32
N GLY A 623 3.39 -5.64 -27.86
CA GLY A 623 4.68 -5.77 -27.18
C GLY A 623 5.44 -4.45 -27.00
N LYS A 624 5.24 -3.49 -27.92
CA LYS A 624 5.82 -2.14 -27.84
C LYS A 624 5.14 -1.25 -26.81
N ALA A 625 3.84 -1.39 -26.63
CA ALA A 625 3.09 -0.62 -25.66
C ALA A 625 3.42 -1.05 -24.22
N SER A 626 3.41 -0.09 -23.30
CA SER A 626 3.53 -0.37 -21.86
C SER A 626 2.39 -1.26 -21.37
N LEU A 627 1.18 -0.99 -21.85
CA LEU A 627 -0.02 -1.77 -21.61
C LEU A 627 -0.55 -2.31 -22.94
N GLY A 628 -0.08 -3.50 -23.33
CA GLY A 628 -0.62 -4.25 -24.46
C GLY A 628 -1.75 -5.17 -24.01
N ILE A 629 -2.96 -4.94 -24.51
CA ILE A 629 -4.20 -5.62 -24.13
C ILE A 629 -4.64 -6.53 -25.27
N ALA A 630 -4.67 -7.83 -25.01
CA ALA A 630 -5.35 -8.82 -25.84
C ALA A 630 -6.86 -8.78 -25.55
N PHE A 631 -7.65 -8.23 -26.46
CA PHE A 631 -9.11 -8.13 -26.30
C PHE A 631 -9.81 -9.27 -27.04
N ASN A 632 -10.53 -10.13 -26.32
CA ASN A 632 -11.22 -11.32 -26.85
C ASN A 632 -10.36 -12.14 -27.85
N ALA A 633 -9.05 -12.15 -27.59
CA ALA A 633 -8.04 -12.57 -28.55
C ALA A 633 -7.91 -14.09 -28.65
N LYS A 634 -7.26 -14.58 -29.71
CA LYS A 634 -6.95 -16.03 -29.83
C LYS A 634 -5.97 -16.47 -28.72
N PRO A 635 -5.97 -17.76 -28.29
CA PRO A 635 -5.15 -18.23 -27.16
C PRO A 635 -3.66 -17.88 -27.26
N ARG A 636 -3.07 -18.00 -28.46
CA ARG A 636 -1.66 -17.64 -28.72
C ARG A 636 -1.38 -16.16 -28.41
N VAL A 637 -2.33 -15.27 -28.70
CA VAL A 637 -2.19 -13.84 -28.48
C VAL A 637 -2.30 -13.53 -26.99
N GLN A 638 -3.30 -14.10 -26.32
CA GLN A 638 -3.48 -13.97 -24.87
C GLN A 638 -2.25 -14.48 -24.09
N GLN A 639 -1.61 -15.55 -24.57
CA GLN A 639 -0.39 -16.10 -23.98
C GLN A 639 0.84 -15.23 -24.17
N GLN A 640 0.83 -14.19 -25.01
CA GLN A 640 1.99 -13.31 -25.23
C GLN A 640 1.74 -11.87 -24.81
N ALA A 641 0.47 -11.42 -24.80
CA ALA A 641 0.10 -10.09 -24.33
C ALA A 641 0.33 -9.93 -22.81
N ARG A 642 0.56 -8.68 -22.40
CA ARG A 642 0.80 -8.30 -21.00
C ARG A 642 -0.48 -8.35 -20.17
N ALA A 643 -1.59 -7.94 -20.77
CA ALA A 643 -2.92 -8.00 -20.19
C ALA A 643 -3.90 -8.61 -21.20
N ARG A 644 -5.02 -9.10 -20.69
CA ARG A 644 -6.11 -9.61 -21.50
C ARG A 644 -7.45 -9.17 -20.92
N ILE A 645 -8.43 -9.02 -21.79
CA ILE A 645 -9.83 -8.80 -21.44
C ILE A 645 -10.63 -9.79 -22.29
N ASN A 646 -11.30 -10.74 -21.63
CA ASN A 646 -12.21 -11.70 -22.26
C ASN A 646 -13.68 -11.39 -21.91
N GLN A 647 -13.92 -10.21 -21.35
CA GLN A 647 -15.24 -9.64 -21.13
C GLN A 647 -15.75 -8.93 -22.40
N LYS A 648 -17.04 -8.58 -22.45
CA LYS A 648 -17.66 -8.07 -23.69
C LYS A 648 -17.28 -6.63 -24.00
N SER A 649 -17.13 -5.80 -22.97
CA SER A 649 -17.01 -4.36 -23.16
C SER A 649 -15.55 -3.89 -23.24
N LEU A 650 -15.25 -3.04 -24.23
CA LEU A 650 -14.00 -2.27 -24.30
C LEU A 650 -13.89 -1.23 -23.18
N ALA A 651 -15.01 -0.80 -22.58
CA ALA A 651 -14.99 0.17 -21.49
C ALA A 651 -14.14 -0.32 -20.29
N ASN A 652 -14.01 -1.64 -20.12
CA ASN A 652 -13.19 -2.28 -19.10
C ASN A 652 -11.69 -1.89 -19.17
N ILE A 653 -11.22 -1.37 -20.30
CA ILE A 653 -9.86 -0.82 -20.43
C ILE A 653 -9.63 0.32 -19.42
N LEU A 654 -10.66 1.11 -19.10
CA LEU A 654 -10.58 2.19 -18.12
C LEU A 654 -10.22 1.65 -16.73
N TYR A 655 -10.76 0.50 -16.32
CA TYR A 655 -10.39 -0.16 -15.07
C TYR A 655 -8.93 -0.57 -15.05
N LEU A 656 -8.41 -1.14 -16.15
CA LEU A 656 -6.99 -1.49 -16.27
C LEU A 656 -6.10 -0.25 -16.20
N MET A 657 -6.56 0.90 -16.70
CA MET A 657 -5.89 2.19 -16.58
C MET A 657 -6.02 2.84 -15.18
N GLY A 658 -6.82 2.23 -14.29
CA GLY A 658 -6.98 2.64 -12.90
C GLY A 658 -8.10 3.63 -12.62
N TYR A 659 -8.96 3.90 -13.61
CA TYR A 659 -10.18 4.70 -13.40
C TYR A 659 -11.24 3.84 -12.71
N SER A 660 -11.91 4.40 -11.70
CA SER A 660 -13.17 3.82 -11.18
C SER A 660 -14.33 4.16 -12.11
N GLU A 661 -15.46 3.46 -11.94
CA GLU A 661 -16.70 3.72 -12.68
C GLU A 661 -17.19 5.17 -12.48
N SER A 662 -17.04 5.70 -11.26
CA SER A 662 -17.37 7.09 -10.95
C SER A 662 -16.48 8.08 -11.70
N GLU A 663 -15.15 7.84 -11.71
CA GLU A 663 -14.18 8.67 -12.44
C GLU A 663 -14.45 8.60 -13.96
N ALA A 664 -14.75 7.41 -14.49
CA ALA A 664 -15.12 7.21 -15.89
C ALA A 664 -16.41 7.95 -16.27
N SER A 665 -17.42 7.94 -15.39
CA SER A 665 -18.68 8.66 -15.59
C SER A 665 -18.48 10.18 -15.60
N GLU A 666 -17.62 10.72 -14.74
CA GLU A 666 -17.30 12.15 -14.72
C GLU A 666 -16.63 12.62 -16.01
N LEU A 667 -15.78 11.79 -16.62
CA LEU A 667 -15.16 12.08 -17.91
C LEU A 667 -16.19 12.17 -19.05
N GLN A 668 -17.39 11.61 -18.89
CA GLN A 668 -18.44 11.72 -19.90
C GLN A 668 -19.25 13.01 -19.81
N LEU A 669 -19.38 13.59 -18.62
CA LEU A 669 -20.23 14.78 -18.39
C LEU A 669 -19.62 16.09 -18.90
N GLN A 670 -18.36 16.08 -19.37
CA GLN A 670 -17.63 17.28 -19.80
C GLN A 670 -17.85 17.68 -21.27
N HIS A 671 -18.75 16.99 -21.99
CA HIS A 671 -19.18 17.31 -23.35
C HIS A 671 -20.69 17.09 -23.51
#